data_AF-A0AAP6XZM3-F1
#
_entry.id   AF-A0AAP6XZM3-F1
#
_cell.length_a   1.000
_cell.length_b   1.000
_cell.length_c   1.000
_cell.angle_alpha   90.00
_cell.angle_beta   90.00
_cell.angle_gamma   90.00
#
_symmetry.space_group_name_H-M   'P 1'
#
loop_
_entity.id
_entity.type
_entity.pdbx_description
1 polymer ?
#
loop_
_entity_poly.entity_id
_entity_poly.type
_entity_poly.pdbx_seq_one_letter_code
_entity_poly.pdbx_strand_id
1 'polypeptide(L)'
;MVKRTIKFTPIAASVALTLGLTACGSDNDRNIPVTPVESFTATGDAQFNIEVTGKAVKGSMKSAVVTVMTLDASGQSVPVAFRSAASAEAESFSEEALSQSAADAAVEASKIAANPEVLTDESGRYSIYLDDDFTGPVYITVKTSAEGDDSFLRCDAYVGCGDYDVAPEEDDVNDGDTAIEFGEWYKTDLELSVVKFVPAVEADTSGVSGSAGDANVEASYKANVTFLTSLVAALLLDSGSSVDEDAIAKASLDTVVQVMGQDAALLLSAIIGDLSNGGAVDLSDVDGEEELTDGILAIAQLSSSIQGLPSIGDVMSSIKAGIKSGQFKGNADASIAAIATMLQTAITNTANVFVAIATGTEDDIKTALEAAFAAKIPAPTAGEIVAFAANSADVAKKAKAAKDKAVKNGAATDASLAAAAVKVKKALEVIGCTGAECTVGDDFYTALAAALTVEVTASQTALTALEMSIETAQSSLADVQAMGGDALTADNAAAFVSAVTLLKNEATTADLTAKADSIFVKSQGYVTAAKALVTQSSDYQQVLDSATSLQTDASVAVTDTAAYDAALAALVAEAEAAITEFDVALAAAKLVAEDTADVADEKKSVADTAEAASTSALANAENAMVDTAANATEALELAMTAVTAASDFAAAVDALEIAIEQALVAANAYLELEGEGAQAMIDALTAMQTAAVAQGELASEQFVTAYNLQLAAETAVAKLEVLTSVKATSESLSTMTVLTGTGADAVADAADILADVIDELAEMGNNSGTGTSTRNADWDYAYSLDDLTLMLSNATTGEMINAAASYEGDKLVVAWGATLKGENDVSVELVTAATQTQALTDCVDFAAGTIDATQIDSCLVFTFDGAVTADNVDDAEIIMTETANHVEIIDGDSGFTGMLSITADDATDSGSITLEGVSGDVDFKVMTTFIDSDMEEASALDITVNNAMGYTLSITGNESAGYTGDVMAMYNEMMMSFGTAAKTTNGLSITYIDGDVVDYTDVDLIDSSK
;
A
#
# COMPACT_ATOMS: atom_id res chain seq x y z
N MET A 1 7.19 -3.58 58.81
CA MET A 1 8.01 -4.22 59.87
C MET A 1 8.45 -5.61 59.39
N VAL A 2 9.71 -5.95 59.65
CA VAL A 2 10.37 -7.29 59.54
C VAL A 2 10.78 -7.78 58.13
N LYS A 3 12.05 -7.47 57.81
CA LYS A 3 13.14 -8.31 57.28
C LYS A 3 12.81 -9.64 56.57
N ARG A 4 13.38 -9.78 55.37
CA ARG A 4 14.30 -10.83 54.83
C ARG A 4 14.22 -10.71 53.29
N THR A 5 15.21 -10.96 52.42
CA THR A 5 16.63 -11.33 52.44
C THR A 5 16.94 -11.51 50.95
N ILE A 6 17.74 -10.66 50.30
CA ILE A 6 18.24 -10.96 48.95
C ILE A 6 19.65 -11.53 49.08
N LYS A 7 19.81 -12.75 48.56
CA LYS A 7 21.05 -13.52 48.51
C LYS A 7 21.93 -12.93 47.40
N PHE A 8 23.08 -12.38 47.76
CA PHE A 8 24.19 -12.20 46.82
C PHE A 8 25.01 -13.50 46.76
N THR A 9 25.22 -14.01 45.55
CA THR A 9 26.14 -15.11 45.26
C THR A 9 27.47 -14.50 44.83
N PRO A 10 28.62 -14.79 45.48
CA PRO A 10 29.91 -14.19 45.13
C PRO A 10 30.88 -15.23 44.55
N ILE A 11 31.22 -15.14 43.26
CA ILE A 11 32.42 -15.74 42.63
C ILE A 11 32.68 -14.84 41.40
N ALA A 12 33.75 -14.07 41.25
CA ALA A 12 35.14 -14.41 41.46
C ALA A 12 35.96 -13.24 42.03
N ALA A 13 36.46 -13.41 43.25
CA ALA A 13 37.68 -12.77 43.72
C ALA A 13 38.57 -13.88 44.27
N SER A 14 39.70 -14.18 43.61
CA SER A 14 40.88 -14.75 44.26
C SER A 14 42.06 -14.92 43.29
N VAL A 15 42.84 -13.85 43.11
CA VAL A 15 44.32 -13.79 43.25
C VAL A 15 44.60 -12.31 43.61
N ALA A 16 45.08 -11.89 44.78
CA ALA A 16 45.94 -12.51 45.78
C ALA A 16 45.60 -12.00 47.19
N LEU A 17 45.29 -12.91 48.11
CA LEU A 17 45.59 -12.70 49.53
C LEU A 17 45.76 -14.07 50.19
N THR A 18 47.01 -14.52 50.30
CA THR A 18 47.37 -15.67 51.13
C THR A 18 48.61 -15.33 51.96
N LEU A 19 48.45 -15.57 53.27
CA LEU A 19 49.47 -15.74 54.34
C LEU A 19 49.99 -14.44 55.00
N GLY A 20 49.83 -14.17 56.30
CA GLY A 20 49.21 -14.92 57.40
C GLY A 20 49.41 -14.17 58.73
N LEU A 21 48.37 -14.07 59.55
CA LEU A 21 48.45 -13.72 60.97
C LEU A 21 48.43 -15.03 61.78
N THR A 22 49.53 -15.37 62.44
CA THR A 22 49.61 -15.90 63.82
C THR A 22 51.04 -16.36 64.15
N ALA A 23 51.70 -15.68 65.10
CA ALA A 23 52.40 -16.28 66.25
C ALA A 23 53.22 -15.22 67.02
N CYS A 24 53.19 -15.33 68.34
CA CYS A 24 53.96 -14.57 69.33
C CYS A 24 55.47 -14.47 69.03
N GLY A 25 56.08 -13.35 69.41
CA GLY A 25 57.53 -13.31 69.66
C GLY A 25 58.13 -11.91 69.58
N SER A 26 58.76 -11.51 70.67
CA SER A 26 59.64 -10.33 70.85
C SER A 26 60.71 -10.14 69.76
N ASP A 27 61.06 -8.87 69.55
CA ASP A 27 62.31 -8.33 68.96
C ASP A 27 62.79 -8.90 67.61
N ASN A 28 62.62 -8.12 66.54
CA ASN A 28 63.76 -7.64 65.76
C ASN A 28 63.40 -6.57 64.72
N ASP A 29 64.25 -5.56 64.66
CA ASP A 29 64.27 -4.44 63.72
C ASP A 29 64.20 -4.86 62.25
N ARG A 30 63.14 -4.43 61.54
CA ARG A 30 63.19 -4.10 60.10
C ARG A 30 62.18 -3.00 59.75
N ASN A 31 62.65 -1.76 59.85
CA ASN A 31 62.01 -0.61 59.23
C ASN A 31 62.32 -0.65 57.72
N ILE A 32 61.40 -1.17 56.90
CA ILE A 32 61.49 -1.04 55.44
C ILE A 32 60.72 0.22 55.05
N PRO A 33 61.33 1.21 54.38
CA PRO A 33 60.61 2.34 53.79
C PRO A 33 59.63 1.81 52.74
N VAL A 34 58.35 2.15 52.88
CA VAL A 34 57.39 1.98 51.79
C VAL A 34 57.73 3.08 50.77
N THR A 35 58.24 2.72 49.60
CA THR A 35 58.42 3.67 48.49
C THR A 35 57.06 4.26 48.13
N PRO A 36 56.94 5.59 47.91
CA PRO A 36 55.72 6.17 47.36
C PRO A 36 55.35 5.41 46.08
N VAL A 37 54.11 4.96 45.99
CA VAL A 37 53.60 4.44 44.73
C VAL A 37 53.49 5.64 43.79
N GLU A 38 54.17 5.58 42.65
CA GLU A 38 54.11 6.63 41.63
C GLU A 38 52.69 6.65 41.06
N SER A 39 51.93 7.72 41.30
CA SER A 39 50.62 7.94 40.71
C SER A 39 50.76 8.81 39.45
N PHE A 40 49.94 8.50 38.45
CA PHE A 40 49.82 9.23 37.20
C PHE A 40 48.47 9.92 37.19
N THR A 41 48.45 11.21 36.87
CA THR A 41 47.22 11.98 36.71
C THR A 41 46.91 12.11 35.22
N ALA A 42 45.69 11.81 34.83
CA ALA A 42 45.16 12.13 33.51
C ALA A 42 44.05 13.17 33.66
N THR A 43 43.99 14.09 32.70
CA THR A 43 42.92 15.07 32.57
C THR A 43 42.36 14.97 31.16
N GLY A 44 41.04 14.95 31.05
CA GLY A 44 40.34 15.00 29.76
C GLY A 44 39.21 16.01 29.86
N ASP A 45 39.09 16.84 28.84
CA ASP A 45 37.93 17.71 28.65
C ASP A 45 36.98 17.00 27.67
N ALA A 46 35.67 17.27 27.78
CA ALA A 46 34.65 16.81 26.86
C ALA A 46 33.61 17.91 26.69
N GLN A 47 33.14 18.12 25.47
CA GLN A 47 32.05 19.04 25.17
C GLN A 47 31.01 18.26 24.38
N PHE A 48 29.73 18.44 24.72
CA PHE A 48 28.63 17.62 24.20
C PHE A 48 27.69 18.47 23.34
N ASN A 49 27.96 18.55 22.04
CA ASN A 49 27.21 19.38 21.09
C ASN A 49 26.69 18.62 19.87
N ILE A 50 26.92 17.30 19.77
CA ILE A 50 26.26 16.47 18.76
C ILE A 50 24.91 16.00 19.30
N GLU A 51 23.84 16.59 18.82
CA GLU A 51 22.49 16.23 19.23
C GLU A 51 22.00 14.98 18.49
N VAL A 52 21.39 14.05 19.22
CA VAL A 52 20.62 12.95 18.66
C VAL A 52 19.23 12.98 19.27
N THR A 53 18.23 13.26 18.43
CA THR A 53 16.81 13.32 18.83
C THR A 53 16.05 12.15 18.25
N GLY A 54 14.96 11.76 18.90
CA GLY A 54 14.07 10.75 18.37
C GLY A 54 12.79 10.61 19.15
N LYS A 55 11.84 9.88 18.57
CA LYS A 55 10.60 9.50 19.22
C LYS A 55 10.52 7.97 19.28
N ALA A 56 10.18 7.44 20.45
CA ALA A 56 9.98 6.02 20.67
C ALA A 56 8.50 5.68 20.52
N VAL A 57 8.15 5.11 19.37
CA VAL A 57 6.75 4.97 18.97
C VAL A 57 6.44 3.56 18.49
N LYS A 58 5.37 3.06 19.10
CA LYS A 58 4.54 1.98 18.62
C LYS A 58 3.05 2.31 18.83
N GLY A 59 2.74 2.80 20.02
CA GLY A 59 2.11 4.10 20.30
C GLY A 59 3.09 4.86 21.21
N SER A 60 2.77 6.06 21.69
CA SER A 60 3.72 6.86 22.49
C SER A 60 4.20 6.09 23.73
N MET A 61 5.52 5.99 23.91
CA MET A 61 6.14 5.38 25.09
C MET A 61 6.47 6.47 26.10
N LYS A 62 5.59 6.73 27.07
CA LYS A 62 5.76 7.79 28.08
C LYS A 62 6.66 7.36 29.22
N SER A 63 7.54 8.25 29.71
CA SER A 63 8.43 8.02 30.85
C SER A 63 9.27 6.73 30.73
N ALA A 64 9.56 6.31 29.50
CA ALA A 64 10.32 5.12 29.19
C ALA A 64 11.82 5.39 29.33
N VAL A 65 12.56 4.40 29.82
CA VAL A 65 13.99 4.57 30.12
C VAL A 65 14.79 4.50 28.82
N VAL A 66 15.64 5.52 28.58
CA VAL A 66 16.53 5.60 27.43
C VAL A 66 17.94 5.13 27.83
N THR A 67 18.49 4.19 27.08
CA THR A 67 19.87 3.69 27.23
C THR A 67 20.65 3.91 25.95
N VAL A 68 21.88 4.42 26.08
CA VAL A 68 22.75 4.77 24.95
C VAL A 68 24.03 3.95 25.00
N MET A 69 24.30 3.21 23.93
CA MET A 69 25.45 2.33 23.80
C MET A 69 26.15 2.56 22.45
N THR A 70 27.38 2.09 22.31
CA THR A 70 28.10 1.97 21.04
C THR A 70 28.74 0.58 20.95
N LEU A 71 29.42 0.29 19.83
CA LEU A 71 30.25 -0.91 19.68
C LEU A 71 31.72 -0.54 19.77
N ASP A 72 32.46 -1.24 20.62
CA ASP A 72 33.91 -1.13 20.63
C ASP A 72 34.54 -1.78 19.39
N ALA A 73 35.86 -1.62 19.22
CA ALA A 73 36.61 -2.20 18.10
C ALA A 73 36.55 -3.74 18.02
N SER A 74 36.05 -4.42 19.06
CA SER A 74 35.84 -5.87 19.09
C SER A 74 34.39 -6.28 18.77
N GLY A 75 33.51 -5.30 18.52
CA GLY A 75 32.08 -5.53 18.30
C GLY A 75 31.31 -5.77 19.59
N GLN A 76 31.86 -5.43 20.75
CA GLN A 76 31.17 -5.55 22.03
C GLN A 76 30.42 -4.24 22.36
N SER A 77 29.18 -4.36 22.83
CA SER A 77 28.40 -3.22 23.29
C SER A 77 29.00 -2.61 24.56
N VAL A 78 29.30 -1.31 24.51
CA VAL A 78 29.84 -0.51 25.62
C VAL A 78 29.08 0.82 25.73
N PRO A 79 28.95 1.42 26.93
CA PRO A 79 28.29 2.72 27.08
C PRO A 79 29.05 3.84 26.37
N VAL A 80 28.31 4.84 25.87
CA VAL A 80 28.87 6.09 25.35
C VAL A 80 28.61 7.23 26.35
N ALA A 81 29.50 8.21 26.43
CA ALA A 81 29.26 9.41 27.24
C ALA A 81 28.23 10.33 26.56
N PHE A 82 27.23 10.82 27.30
CA PHE A 82 26.22 11.73 26.77
C PHE A 82 25.62 12.66 27.85
N ARG A 83 24.96 13.75 27.43
CA ARG A 83 24.24 14.70 28.29
C ARG A 83 22.80 14.92 27.82
N SER A 84 22.01 15.59 28.66
CA SER A 84 20.61 15.95 28.38
C SER A 84 20.44 17.37 27.82
N ALA A 85 21.53 18.12 27.65
CA ALA A 85 21.56 19.46 27.08
C ALA A 85 22.92 19.71 26.41
N ALA A 86 22.95 20.61 25.42
CA ALA A 86 24.17 21.04 24.75
C ALA A 86 25.14 21.76 25.73
N SER A 87 26.44 21.61 25.48
CA SER A 87 27.47 22.13 26.38
C SER A 87 27.94 23.53 25.98
N ALA A 88 27.60 24.54 26.79
CA ALA A 88 28.11 25.90 26.58
C ALA A 88 29.63 26.04 26.88
N GLU A 89 30.18 25.22 27.77
CA GLU A 89 31.61 25.14 28.07
C GLU A 89 32.01 23.66 28.26
N ALA A 90 33.28 23.32 27.99
CA ALA A 90 33.79 21.97 28.15
C ALA A 90 33.80 21.50 29.63
N GLU A 91 33.39 20.26 29.86
CA GLU A 91 33.45 19.59 31.16
C GLU A 91 34.84 18.96 31.37
N SER A 92 35.52 19.31 32.46
CA SER A 92 36.84 18.76 32.80
C SER A 92 36.77 17.58 33.77
N PHE A 93 37.42 16.47 33.41
CA PHE A 93 37.57 15.26 34.20
C PHE A 93 39.04 15.05 34.57
N SER A 94 39.30 14.66 35.83
CA SER A 94 40.67 14.40 36.30
C SER A 94 40.70 13.18 37.20
N GLU A 95 41.51 12.17 36.84
CA GLU A 95 41.64 10.92 37.59
C GLU A 95 43.11 10.56 37.84
N GLU A 96 43.37 9.80 38.91
CA GLU A 96 44.70 9.30 39.26
C GLU A 96 44.75 7.76 39.27
N ALA A 97 45.79 7.18 38.66
CA ALA A 97 46.00 5.74 38.67
C ALA A 97 47.48 5.34 38.76
N LEU A 98 47.74 4.03 38.82
CA LEU A 98 49.10 3.45 38.97
C LEU A 98 49.90 3.38 37.65
N SER A 99 49.28 3.76 36.53
CA SER A 99 49.91 3.93 35.21
C SER A 99 49.13 4.98 34.41
N GLN A 100 49.79 5.63 33.45
CA GLN A 100 49.13 6.62 32.58
C GLN A 100 47.90 6.03 31.88
N SER A 101 48.05 4.86 31.26
CA SER A 101 46.94 4.18 30.58
C SER A 101 45.75 3.85 31.48
N ALA A 102 45.98 3.62 32.77
CA ALA A 102 44.92 3.36 33.73
C ALA A 102 44.26 4.66 34.20
N ALA A 103 45.00 5.76 34.22
CA ALA A 103 44.46 7.09 34.53
C ALA A 103 43.62 7.59 33.36
N ASP A 104 44.09 7.41 32.12
CA ASP A 104 43.34 7.76 30.91
C ASP A 104 42.02 6.95 30.83
N ALA A 105 42.07 5.64 31.08
CA ALA A 105 40.86 4.80 31.13
C ALA A 105 39.91 5.17 32.28
N ALA A 106 40.44 5.65 33.41
CA ALA A 106 39.61 6.12 34.52
C ALA A 106 38.91 7.44 34.17
N VAL A 107 39.58 8.36 33.47
CA VAL A 107 38.95 9.59 32.95
C VAL A 107 37.78 9.25 32.04
N GLU A 108 37.96 8.36 31.07
CA GLU A 108 36.88 7.93 30.17
C GLU A 108 35.74 7.22 30.92
N ALA A 109 36.06 6.40 31.93
CA ALA A 109 35.04 5.81 32.79
C ALA A 109 34.27 6.86 33.62
N SER A 110 34.93 7.92 34.07
CA SER A 110 34.30 9.02 34.80
C SER A 110 33.40 9.89 33.90
N LYS A 111 33.77 10.10 32.63
CA LYS A 111 32.90 10.74 31.62
C LYS A 111 31.59 9.98 31.45
N ILE A 112 31.66 8.66 31.32
CA ILE A 112 30.51 7.76 31.19
C ILE A 112 29.70 7.70 32.50
N ALA A 113 30.36 7.65 33.66
CA ALA A 113 29.68 7.59 34.96
C ALA A 113 28.86 8.86 35.28
N ALA A 114 29.15 9.96 34.59
CA ALA A 114 28.42 11.22 34.68
C ALA A 114 27.15 11.26 33.80
N ASN A 115 26.86 10.22 33.02
CA ASN A 115 25.64 10.16 32.20
C ASN A 115 24.38 10.31 33.06
N PRO A 116 23.42 11.17 32.65
CA PRO A 116 22.15 11.31 33.34
C PRO A 116 21.23 10.12 33.08
N GLU A 117 20.21 9.99 33.92
CA GLU A 117 19.02 9.22 33.55
C GLU A 117 18.19 10.05 32.57
N VAL A 118 17.84 9.46 31.42
CA VAL A 118 16.99 10.08 30.41
C VAL A 118 15.72 9.26 30.29
N LEU A 119 14.60 9.96 30.40
CA LEU A 119 13.25 9.40 30.23
C LEU A 119 12.61 10.08 29.03
N THR A 120 11.79 9.34 28.31
CA THR A 120 10.96 9.93 27.26
C THR A 120 9.84 10.79 27.84
N ASP A 121 9.40 11.80 27.07
CA ASP A 121 8.22 12.60 27.42
C ASP A 121 6.89 11.88 27.11
N GLU A 122 5.76 12.58 27.25
CA GLU A 122 4.42 12.00 27.00
C GLU A 122 4.20 11.56 25.55
N SER A 123 4.88 12.19 24.60
CA SER A 123 4.85 11.83 23.18
C SER A 123 5.92 10.79 22.85
N GLY A 124 6.70 10.31 23.82
CA GLY A 124 7.77 9.35 23.59
C GLY A 124 9.08 9.97 23.09
N ARG A 125 9.23 11.29 23.15
CA ARG A 125 10.39 12.02 22.64
C ARG A 125 11.57 11.91 23.60
N TYR A 126 12.77 11.93 23.02
CA TYR A 126 14.00 12.03 23.77
C TYR A 126 15.03 12.85 22.97
N SER A 127 15.96 13.47 23.70
CA SER A 127 17.14 14.12 23.14
C SER A 127 18.35 13.77 24.00
N ILE A 128 19.46 13.48 23.34
CA ILE A 128 20.77 13.25 23.97
C ILE A 128 21.84 14.02 23.22
N TYR A 129 22.90 14.42 23.93
CA TYR A 129 24.02 15.16 23.36
C TYR A 129 25.30 14.34 23.54
N LEU A 130 25.94 13.96 22.45
CA LEU A 130 27.19 13.20 22.39
C LEU A 130 28.38 14.15 22.34
N ASP A 131 29.56 13.63 22.71
CA ASP A 131 30.83 14.35 22.66
C ASP A 131 31.14 14.81 21.23
N ASP A 132 31.66 16.02 21.05
CA ASP A 132 31.98 16.64 19.75
C ASP A 132 32.95 15.78 18.92
N ASP A 133 33.83 15.03 19.60
CA ASP A 133 34.78 14.12 18.97
C ASP A 133 34.18 12.74 18.64
N PHE A 134 32.90 12.49 18.96
CA PHE A 134 32.28 11.18 18.76
C PHE A 134 32.05 10.88 17.27
N THR A 135 32.47 9.68 16.84
CA THR A 135 32.13 9.12 15.53
C THR A 135 31.91 7.62 15.62
N GLY A 136 30.95 7.11 14.85
CA GLY A 136 30.59 5.70 14.80
C GLY A 136 29.12 5.43 15.10
N PRO A 137 28.76 4.15 15.29
CA PRO A 137 27.37 3.76 15.54
C PRO A 137 26.95 4.05 16.99
N VAL A 138 25.75 4.58 17.15
CA VAL A 138 25.07 4.81 18.43
C VAL A 138 23.83 3.95 18.45
N TYR A 139 23.71 3.12 19.47
CA TYR A 139 22.56 2.28 19.75
C TYR A 139 21.75 2.90 20.85
N ILE A 140 20.50 3.21 20.56
CA ILE A 140 19.57 3.79 21.51
C ILE A 140 18.47 2.76 21.75
N THR A 141 18.28 2.40 23.02
CA THR A 141 17.26 1.45 23.46
C THR A 141 16.29 2.19 24.38
N VAL A 142 15.00 2.06 24.11
CA VAL A 142 13.92 2.66 24.90
C VAL A 142 13.04 1.57 25.46
N LYS A 143 12.78 1.62 26.77
CA LYS A 143 12.14 0.53 27.49
C LYS A 143 11.00 0.99 28.40
N THR A 144 9.86 0.31 28.29
CA THR A 144 8.77 0.33 29.28
C THR A 144 8.76 -0.93 30.13
N SER A 145 8.17 -0.86 31.32
CA SER A 145 8.01 -1.97 32.26
C SER A 145 6.56 -2.13 32.70
N ALA A 146 6.10 -3.38 32.79
CA ALA A 146 4.80 -3.73 33.38
C ALA A 146 4.77 -3.49 34.90
N GLU A 147 5.93 -3.58 35.57
CA GLU A 147 6.07 -3.37 37.01
C GLU A 147 7.31 -2.53 37.36
N GLY A 148 7.22 -1.72 38.41
CA GLY A 148 8.40 -1.15 39.08
C GLY A 148 8.94 0.18 38.54
N ASP A 149 8.30 0.77 37.52
CA ASP A 149 8.54 2.15 37.07
C ASP A 149 7.22 2.88 36.74
N ASP A 150 7.32 4.13 36.30
CA ASP A 150 6.19 4.99 35.89
C ASP A 150 6.07 5.11 34.36
N SER A 151 6.62 4.15 33.59
CA SER A 151 6.55 4.14 32.13
C SER A 151 5.22 3.61 31.60
N PHE A 152 4.65 4.20 30.54
CA PHE A 152 3.37 3.77 29.97
C PHE A 152 3.46 3.67 28.45
N LEU A 153 2.59 2.85 27.88
CA LEU A 153 2.42 2.73 26.43
C LEU A 153 0.99 3.15 26.07
N ARG A 154 0.84 3.97 25.03
CA ARG A 154 -0.47 4.29 24.46
C ARG A 154 -0.90 3.24 23.43
N CYS A 155 -2.18 2.90 23.42
CA CYS A 155 -2.75 1.94 22.48
C CYS A 155 -3.11 2.60 21.14
N ASP A 156 -2.43 2.22 20.06
CA ASP A 156 -2.69 2.67 18.68
C ASP A 156 -3.44 1.61 17.86
N ALA A 157 -3.82 0.48 18.47
CA ALA A 157 -4.56 -0.58 17.79
C ALA A 157 -6.07 -0.28 17.78
N TYR A 158 -6.65 -0.20 16.59
CA TYR A 158 -8.09 0.06 16.42
C TYR A 158 -9.03 -1.00 17.04
N VAL A 159 -8.57 -2.24 17.17
CA VAL A 159 -9.35 -3.36 17.74
C VAL A 159 -8.85 -3.76 19.13
N GLY A 160 -8.26 -2.80 19.84
CA GLY A 160 -7.79 -2.91 21.22
C GLY A 160 -6.44 -3.60 21.40
N CYS A 161 -5.77 -3.26 22.49
CA CYS A 161 -4.44 -3.75 22.87
C CYS A 161 -4.45 -4.87 23.92
N GLY A 162 -5.63 -5.35 24.31
CA GLY A 162 -5.81 -6.38 25.33
C GLY A 162 -6.79 -5.92 26.39
N ASP A 163 -6.64 -6.47 27.60
CA ASP A 163 -7.45 -6.13 28.77
C ASP A 163 -6.55 -5.74 29.95
N TYR A 164 -6.99 -4.79 30.77
CA TYR A 164 -6.41 -4.49 32.07
C TYR A 164 -6.67 -5.63 33.06
N ASP A 165 -5.67 -5.92 33.91
CA ASP A 165 -5.86 -6.83 35.05
C ASP A 165 -6.92 -6.32 36.04
N VAL A 166 -6.99 -4.99 36.18
CA VAL A 166 -7.97 -4.25 37.00
C VAL A 166 -8.33 -2.98 36.24
N ALA A 167 -9.62 -2.71 36.08
CA ALA A 167 -10.11 -1.50 35.42
C ALA A 167 -9.44 -0.23 36.00
N PRO A 168 -8.93 0.68 35.14
CA PRO A 168 -8.34 1.92 35.57
C PRO A 168 -9.38 2.87 36.18
N GLU A 169 -8.93 3.95 36.80
CA GLU A 169 -9.86 5.03 37.16
C GLU A 169 -10.30 5.74 35.87
N GLU A 170 -11.59 6.03 35.77
CA GLU A 170 -12.16 6.81 34.66
C GLU A 170 -11.56 8.23 34.69
N ASP A 171 -10.92 8.61 33.58
CA ASP A 171 -10.34 9.94 33.36
C ASP A 171 -10.58 10.41 31.93
N ASP A 172 -9.87 11.46 31.49
CA ASP A 172 -10.07 12.06 30.16
C ASP A 172 -9.58 11.14 29.02
N VAL A 173 -8.81 10.09 29.32
CA VAL A 173 -8.19 9.19 28.35
C VAL A 173 -8.68 7.75 28.52
N ASN A 174 -8.78 7.26 29.76
CA ASN A 174 -9.22 5.92 30.10
C ASN A 174 -10.70 5.92 30.51
N ASP A 175 -11.49 5.03 29.91
CA ASP A 175 -12.96 5.02 30.11
C ASP A 175 -13.43 4.28 31.38
N GLY A 176 -12.49 3.65 32.10
CA GLY A 176 -12.73 2.95 33.35
C GLY A 176 -13.30 1.54 33.21
N ASP A 177 -13.28 0.97 31.99
CA ASP A 177 -13.62 -0.43 31.74
C ASP A 177 -12.38 -1.36 31.78
N THR A 178 -12.52 -2.64 31.41
CA THR A 178 -11.37 -3.58 31.44
C THR A 178 -10.70 -3.79 30.10
N ALA A 179 -11.32 -3.43 28.99
CA ALA A 179 -10.69 -3.46 27.68
C ALA A 179 -9.69 -2.29 27.57
N ILE A 180 -8.64 -2.47 26.76
CA ILE A 180 -7.69 -1.41 26.45
C ILE A 180 -7.98 -0.94 25.03
N GLU A 181 -8.68 0.18 24.86
CA GLU A 181 -9.01 0.74 23.55
C GLU A 181 -7.97 1.70 22.98
N PHE A 182 -8.20 2.06 21.71
CA PHE A 182 -7.45 3.08 20.98
C PHE A 182 -7.38 4.41 21.76
N GLY A 183 -6.17 4.93 21.94
CA GLY A 183 -5.85 6.15 22.68
C GLY A 183 -5.55 5.94 24.16
N GLU A 184 -5.84 4.77 24.74
CA GLU A 184 -5.69 4.54 26.17
C GLU A 184 -4.26 4.20 26.62
N TRP A 185 -3.94 4.51 27.88
CA TRP A 185 -2.62 4.28 28.46
C TRP A 185 -2.58 3.00 29.29
N TYR A 186 -1.64 2.10 28.99
CA TYR A 186 -1.49 0.84 29.70
C TYR A 186 -0.02 0.51 30.03
N LYS A 187 0.15 -0.42 30.98
CA LYS A 187 1.46 -0.92 31.43
C LYS A 187 1.84 -2.19 30.67
N THR A 188 3.04 -2.21 30.09
CA THR A 188 3.55 -3.40 29.42
C THR A 188 5.08 -3.41 29.34
N ASP A 189 5.67 -4.60 29.31
CA ASP A 189 7.09 -4.78 29.03
C ASP A 189 7.32 -4.65 27.51
N LEU A 190 8.00 -3.60 27.09
CA LEU A 190 8.41 -3.40 25.70
C LEU A 190 9.81 -2.79 25.63
N GLU A 191 10.63 -3.34 24.76
CA GLU A 191 11.96 -2.83 24.46
C GLU A 191 12.06 -2.60 22.95
N LEU A 192 12.27 -1.36 22.56
CA LEU A 192 12.53 -0.96 21.18
C LEU A 192 13.94 -0.39 21.07
N SER A 193 14.54 -0.49 19.90
CA SER A 193 15.90 0.00 19.66
C SER A 193 16.06 0.61 18.28
N VAL A 194 17.11 1.41 18.14
CA VAL A 194 17.56 1.99 16.88
C VAL A 194 19.08 2.00 16.87
N VAL A 195 19.65 2.02 15.67
CA VAL A 195 21.06 2.31 15.46
C VAL A 195 21.18 3.51 14.53
N LYS A 196 21.97 4.49 14.94
CA LYS A 196 22.29 5.68 14.14
C LYS A 196 23.78 5.76 13.93
N PHE A 197 24.23 6.08 12.71
CA PHE A 197 25.65 6.30 12.45
C PHE A 197 25.98 7.79 12.52
N VAL A 198 26.98 8.15 13.33
CA VAL A 198 27.51 9.52 13.42
C VAL A 198 28.80 9.60 12.59
N PRO A 199 28.78 10.27 11.42
CA PRO A 199 29.96 10.40 10.57
C PRO A 199 31.05 11.23 11.25
N ALA A 200 32.30 11.03 10.84
CA ALA A 200 33.41 11.85 11.29
C ALA A 200 33.27 13.26 10.69
N VAL A 201 33.42 14.29 11.53
CA VAL A 201 33.42 15.68 11.07
C VAL A 201 34.67 15.93 10.22
N GLU A 202 34.51 16.25 8.93
CA GLU A 202 35.65 16.72 8.13
C GLU A 202 36.10 18.08 8.66
N ALA A 203 37.41 18.26 8.85
CA ALA A 203 37.96 19.51 9.37
C ALA A 203 37.60 20.68 8.43
N ASP A 204 36.73 21.57 8.92
CA ASP A 204 36.28 22.86 8.34
C ASP A 204 34.95 22.85 7.57
N THR A 205 33.83 22.79 8.32
CA THR A 205 32.60 23.53 7.97
C THR A 205 32.05 24.20 9.22
N SER A 206 32.75 25.23 9.70
CA SER A 206 32.19 26.17 10.66
C SER A 206 30.97 26.86 10.05
N GLY A 207 29.76 26.37 10.38
CA GLY A 207 28.50 26.93 9.89
C GLY A 207 27.27 26.02 9.99
N VAL A 208 27.39 24.74 10.34
CA VAL A 208 26.22 23.87 10.50
C VAL A 208 25.64 24.11 11.89
N SER A 209 24.73 25.07 12.01
CA SER A 209 23.86 25.13 13.20
C SER A 209 23.00 23.87 13.19
N GLY A 210 23.09 23.06 14.25
CA GLY A 210 22.15 21.97 14.46
C GLY A 210 20.72 22.51 14.43
N SER A 211 19.82 21.74 13.82
CA SER A 211 18.38 21.97 13.92
C SER A 211 18.00 22.17 15.38
N ALA A 212 17.20 23.21 15.65
CA ALA A 212 16.71 23.67 16.96
C ALA A 212 17.65 24.58 17.78
N GLY A 213 17.74 25.85 17.38
CA GLY A 213 17.71 27.04 18.27
C GLY A 213 18.76 27.24 19.37
N ASP A 214 19.56 26.23 19.75
CA ASP A 214 20.64 26.33 20.71
C ASP A 214 21.94 26.62 19.95
N ALA A 215 22.51 27.79 20.22
CA ALA A 215 23.74 28.26 19.61
C ALA A 215 24.95 27.34 19.86
N ASN A 216 24.83 26.36 20.76
CA ASN A 216 25.89 25.42 21.10
C ASN A 216 25.79 24.09 20.35
N VAL A 217 24.78 23.82 19.51
CA VAL A 217 24.67 22.54 18.77
C VAL A 217 25.47 22.60 17.47
N GLU A 218 26.43 21.68 17.33
CA GLU A 218 27.33 21.60 16.15
C GLU A 218 26.80 20.68 15.05
N ALA A 219 26.03 19.66 15.42
CA ALA A 219 25.36 18.74 14.48
C ALA A 219 24.13 18.12 15.15
N SER A 220 23.10 17.80 14.37
CA SER A 220 21.89 17.14 14.88
C SER A 220 21.48 15.97 13.97
N TYR A 221 21.08 14.86 14.59
CA TYR A 221 20.71 13.62 13.92
C TYR A 221 19.39 13.09 14.46
N LYS A 222 18.53 12.57 13.57
CA LYS A 222 17.27 11.92 13.95
C LYS A 222 17.45 10.40 14.09
N ALA A 223 16.94 9.83 15.17
CA ALA A 223 17.04 8.42 15.53
C ALA A 223 15.71 7.92 16.12
N ASN A 224 14.66 7.86 15.32
CA ASN A 224 13.38 7.31 15.76
C ASN A 224 13.48 5.84 16.15
N VAL A 225 12.79 5.48 17.23
CA VAL A 225 12.78 4.12 17.80
C VAL A 225 11.43 3.48 17.50
N THR A 226 11.40 2.60 16.51
CA THR A 226 10.19 1.94 16.01
C THR A 226 10.36 0.41 15.98
N PHE A 227 9.30 -0.30 15.62
CA PHE A 227 9.36 -1.75 15.42
C PHE A 227 10.39 -2.15 14.34
N LEU A 228 10.40 -1.44 13.20
CA LEU A 228 11.31 -1.77 12.10
C LEU A 228 12.76 -1.42 12.43
N THR A 229 13.03 -0.27 13.07
CA THR A 229 14.39 0.08 13.49
C THR A 229 14.94 -0.91 14.51
N SER A 230 14.06 -1.49 15.34
CA SER A 230 14.44 -2.53 16.30
C SER A 230 14.88 -3.81 15.60
N LEU A 231 14.21 -4.19 14.52
CA LEU A 231 14.63 -5.33 13.67
C LEU A 231 15.96 -5.03 12.97
N VAL A 232 16.13 -3.84 12.41
CA VAL A 232 17.37 -3.40 11.77
C VAL A 232 18.55 -3.43 12.75
N ALA A 233 18.40 -2.81 13.93
CA ALA A 233 19.43 -2.80 14.96
C ALA A 233 19.81 -4.22 15.40
N ALA A 234 18.81 -5.09 15.57
CA ALA A 234 19.03 -6.49 15.94
C ALA A 234 19.78 -7.29 14.85
N LEU A 235 19.46 -7.09 13.57
CA LEU A 235 20.15 -7.74 12.45
C LEU A 235 21.62 -7.30 12.36
N LEU A 236 21.87 -6.01 12.56
CA LEU A 236 23.22 -5.45 12.53
C LEU A 236 24.07 -5.98 13.68
N LEU A 237 23.53 -6.02 14.91
CA LEU A 237 24.22 -6.59 16.07
C LEU A 237 24.52 -8.09 15.89
N ASP A 238 23.60 -8.84 15.30
CA ASP A 238 23.78 -10.27 15.04
C ASP A 238 24.80 -10.58 13.92
N SER A 239 25.04 -9.63 13.01
CA SER A 239 25.96 -9.80 11.87
C SER A 239 27.44 -9.82 12.29
N GLY A 240 27.78 -9.17 13.42
CA GLY A 240 29.16 -8.97 13.89
C GLY A 240 30.06 -8.19 12.93
N SER A 241 29.49 -7.53 11.92
CA SER A 241 30.21 -6.70 10.94
C SER A 241 30.36 -5.26 11.41
N SER A 242 31.22 -4.47 10.77
CA SER A 242 31.27 -3.02 11.00
C SER A 242 29.92 -2.40 10.65
N VAL A 243 29.47 -1.45 11.46
CA VAL A 243 28.19 -0.77 11.27
C VAL A 243 28.47 0.65 10.79
N ASP A 244 28.17 0.89 9.53
CA ASP A 244 28.30 2.14 8.79
C ASP A 244 26.98 2.47 8.06
N GLU A 245 26.94 3.60 7.33
CA GLU A 245 25.75 4.04 6.58
C GLU A 245 25.27 2.97 5.57
N ASP A 246 26.19 2.33 4.84
CA ASP A 246 25.87 1.30 3.85
C ASP A 246 25.26 0.04 4.50
N ALA A 247 25.80 -0.38 5.64
CA ALA A 247 25.27 -1.51 6.39
C ALA A 247 23.84 -1.21 6.91
N ILE A 248 23.60 0.00 7.42
CA ILE A 248 22.26 0.44 7.87
C ILE A 248 21.28 0.48 6.70
N ALA A 249 21.67 1.04 5.56
CA ALA A 249 20.82 1.10 4.38
C ALA A 249 20.46 -0.28 3.86
N LYS A 250 21.44 -1.19 3.79
CA LYS A 250 21.19 -2.57 3.39
C LYS A 250 20.26 -3.29 4.36
N ALA A 251 20.52 -3.19 5.67
CA ALA A 251 19.69 -3.83 6.68
C ALA A 251 18.27 -3.27 6.70
N SER A 252 18.10 -1.96 6.47
CA SER A 252 16.80 -1.29 6.34
C SER A 252 16.00 -1.83 5.16
N LEU A 253 16.58 -1.83 3.96
CA LEU A 253 15.95 -2.37 2.76
C LEU A 253 15.58 -3.85 2.91
N ASP A 254 16.54 -4.67 3.36
CA ASP A 254 16.31 -6.11 3.57
C ASP A 254 15.19 -6.35 4.59
N THR A 255 15.11 -5.56 5.67
CA THR A 255 14.04 -5.67 6.68
C THR A 255 12.68 -5.34 6.07
N VAL A 256 12.56 -4.23 5.35
CA VAL A 256 11.28 -3.80 4.78
C VAL A 256 10.79 -4.79 3.71
N VAL A 257 11.65 -5.22 2.78
CA VAL A 257 11.27 -6.19 1.74
C VAL A 257 10.82 -7.51 2.36
N GLN A 258 11.50 -7.98 3.40
CA GLN A 258 11.17 -9.24 4.07
C GLN A 258 9.87 -9.18 4.88
N VAL A 259 9.57 -8.03 5.50
CA VAL A 259 8.41 -7.87 6.39
C VAL A 259 7.18 -7.37 5.64
N MET A 260 7.34 -6.36 4.79
CA MET A 260 6.26 -5.61 4.14
C MET A 260 6.16 -5.88 2.64
N GLY A 261 7.24 -6.34 1.99
CA GLY A 261 7.27 -6.59 0.53
C GLY A 261 7.90 -5.44 -0.26
N GLN A 262 8.10 -5.65 -1.56
CA GLN A 262 8.77 -4.67 -2.44
C GLN A 262 7.92 -3.43 -2.69
N ASP A 263 6.60 -3.56 -2.87
CA ASP A 263 5.71 -2.42 -3.11
C ASP A 263 5.73 -1.43 -1.94
N ALA A 264 5.67 -1.95 -0.71
CA ALA A 264 5.82 -1.14 0.50
C ALA A 264 7.22 -0.51 0.62
N ALA A 265 8.27 -1.19 0.16
CA ALA A 265 9.63 -0.63 0.14
C ALA A 265 9.75 0.56 -0.82
N LEU A 266 9.01 0.58 -1.93
CA LEU A 266 8.95 1.72 -2.85
C LEU A 266 8.25 2.94 -2.22
N LEU A 267 7.18 2.71 -1.45
CA LEU A 267 6.53 3.79 -0.69
C LEU A 267 7.46 4.43 0.35
N LEU A 268 8.47 3.69 0.80
CA LEU A 268 9.47 4.12 1.78
C LEU A 268 10.72 4.74 1.15
N SER A 269 10.71 5.05 -0.14
CA SER A 269 11.88 5.55 -0.88
C SER A 269 12.62 6.71 -0.19
N ALA A 270 11.88 7.59 0.49
CA ALA A 270 12.40 8.73 1.23
C ALA A 270 13.31 8.37 2.43
N ILE A 271 13.05 7.24 3.07
CA ILE A 271 13.71 6.82 4.33
C ILE A 271 14.28 5.41 4.27
N ILE A 272 14.22 4.72 3.12
CA ILE A 272 14.66 3.31 2.99
C ILE A 272 16.16 3.12 3.29
N GLY A 273 16.96 4.18 3.13
CA GLY A 273 18.38 4.17 3.46
C GLY A 273 18.67 4.25 4.97
N ASP A 274 17.75 4.78 5.76
CA ASP A 274 17.82 4.78 7.22
C ASP A 274 16.41 5.05 7.79
N LEU A 275 15.75 3.97 8.21
CA LEU A 275 14.37 4.02 8.72
C LEU A 275 14.24 4.87 9.99
N SER A 276 15.34 5.16 10.68
CA SER A 276 15.31 6.00 11.88
C SER A 276 15.02 7.48 11.61
N ASN A 277 15.04 7.91 10.35
CA ASN A 277 14.71 9.28 9.98
C ASN A 277 13.19 9.57 9.99
N GLY A 278 12.33 8.56 10.12
CA GLY A 278 10.87 8.74 10.11
C GLY A 278 10.10 7.57 10.72
N GLY A 279 8.78 7.56 10.51
CA GLY A 279 7.91 6.44 10.87
C GLY A 279 7.55 6.37 12.36
N ALA A 280 7.83 7.42 13.15
CA ALA A 280 7.51 7.47 14.57
C ALA A 280 6.24 8.29 14.80
N VAL A 281 5.13 7.78 14.27
CA VAL A 281 3.82 8.41 14.37
C VAL A 281 2.95 7.64 15.33
N ASP A 282 2.35 8.36 16.27
CA ASP A 282 1.29 7.85 17.13
C ASP A 282 -0.05 8.17 16.47
N LEU A 283 -0.78 7.13 16.05
CA LEU A 283 -2.01 7.31 15.28
C LEU A 283 -3.16 7.84 16.12
N SER A 284 -3.09 7.72 17.45
CA SER A 284 -4.13 8.22 18.36
C SER A 284 -3.95 9.69 18.71
N ASP A 285 -2.80 10.27 18.40
CA ASP A 285 -2.46 11.65 18.74
C ASP A 285 -1.30 12.16 17.88
N VAL A 286 -1.66 12.54 16.65
CA VAL A 286 -0.72 13.07 15.68
C VAL A 286 -0.43 14.53 16.02
N ASP A 287 0.80 14.82 16.39
CA ASP A 287 1.26 16.15 16.85
C ASP A 287 1.64 17.12 15.71
N GLY A 288 1.74 16.63 14.47
CA GLY A 288 2.08 17.45 13.29
C GLY A 288 3.56 17.48 12.94
N GLU A 289 4.44 16.92 13.78
CA GLU A 289 5.88 17.01 13.54
C GLU A 289 6.38 16.07 12.43
N GLU A 290 5.66 14.99 12.17
CA GLU A 290 5.92 14.11 11.02
C GLU A 290 4.73 14.15 10.06
N GLU A 291 5.03 14.39 8.79
CA GLU A 291 4.03 14.28 7.74
C GLU A 291 3.63 12.81 7.53
N LEU A 292 2.32 12.55 7.42
CA LEU A 292 1.73 11.25 7.15
C LEU A 292 1.82 10.89 5.67
N THR A 293 3.04 10.70 5.19
CA THR A 293 3.31 10.21 3.83
C THR A 293 2.89 8.75 3.64
N ASP A 294 2.75 8.30 2.38
CA ASP A 294 2.43 6.92 2.03
C ASP A 294 3.32 5.91 2.80
N GLY A 295 4.64 6.13 2.81
CA GLY A 295 5.59 5.25 3.51
C GLY A 295 5.45 5.29 5.04
N ILE A 296 5.34 6.49 5.64
CA ILE A 296 5.20 6.64 7.09
C ILE A 296 3.90 6.00 7.58
N LEU A 297 2.80 6.16 6.85
CA LEU A 297 1.53 5.52 7.14
C LEU A 297 1.61 3.99 7.03
N ALA A 298 2.35 3.45 6.05
CA ALA A 298 2.57 2.01 5.96
C ALA A 298 3.31 1.45 7.20
N ILE A 299 4.31 2.17 7.72
CA ILE A 299 5.01 1.80 8.97
C ILE A 299 4.08 1.92 10.19
N ALA A 300 3.31 3.00 10.27
CA ALA A 300 2.38 3.23 11.38
C ALA A 300 1.28 2.16 11.42
N GLN A 301 0.70 1.81 10.27
CA GLN A 301 -0.30 0.74 10.17
C GLN A 301 0.29 -0.62 10.54
N LEU A 302 1.49 -0.97 10.05
CA LEU A 302 2.19 -2.19 10.47
C LEU A 302 2.36 -2.23 12.00
N SER A 303 2.78 -1.12 12.60
CA SER A 303 3.06 -1.02 14.03
C SER A 303 1.77 -1.15 14.86
N SER A 304 0.69 -0.49 14.44
CA SER A 304 -0.66 -0.61 15.00
C SER A 304 -1.17 -2.05 14.92
N SER A 305 -1.02 -2.72 13.76
CA SER A 305 -1.40 -4.12 13.60
C SER A 305 -0.65 -5.05 14.54
N ILE A 306 0.67 -4.85 14.71
CA ILE A 306 1.49 -5.65 15.64
C ILE A 306 1.10 -5.39 17.10
N GLN A 307 0.61 -4.19 17.44
CA GLN A 307 0.13 -3.90 18.79
C GLN A 307 -1.17 -4.64 19.13
N GLY A 308 -2.08 -4.78 18.16
CA GLY A 308 -3.33 -5.52 18.33
C GLY A 308 -3.17 -7.04 18.43
N LEU A 309 -1.95 -7.57 18.32
CA LEU A 309 -1.65 -9.00 18.44
C LEU A 309 -1.42 -9.44 19.90
N PRO A 310 -1.68 -10.72 20.24
CA PRO A 310 -1.65 -11.18 21.64
C PRO A 310 -0.30 -11.06 22.38
N SER A 311 0.82 -11.07 21.66
CA SER A 311 2.16 -10.97 22.24
C SER A 311 3.13 -10.27 21.29
N ILE A 312 3.50 -9.05 21.64
CA ILE A 312 4.39 -8.20 20.84
C ILE A 312 5.78 -8.83 20.75
N GLY A 313 6.31 -9.31 21.88
CA GLY A 313 7.65 -9.89 21.96
C GLY A 313 7.79 -11.18 21.16
N ASP A 314 6.76 -12.04 21.15
CA ASP A 314 6.77 -13.27 20.37
C ASP A 314 6.67 -12.99 18.86
N VAL A 315 5.87 -11.98 18.48
CA VAL A 315 5.76 -11.52 17.09
C VAL A 315 7.10 -10.96 16.60
N MET A 316 7.72 -10.05 17.36
CA MET A 316 9.06 -9.50 17.07
C MET A 316 10.09 -10.63 16.89
N SER A 317 10.12 -11.58 17.83
CA SER A 317 11.05 -12.70 17.80
C SER A 317 10.86 -13.60 16.58
N SER A 318 9.60 -13.85 16.20
CA SER A 318 9.24 -14.68 15.05
C SER A 318 9.60 -14.00 13.72
N ILE A 319 9.32 -12.70 13.59
CA ILE A 319 9.71 -11.90 12.42
C ILE A 319 11.22 -11.90 12.27
N LYS A 320 11.95 -11.64 13.37
CA LYS A 320 13.42 -11.69 13.39
C LYS A 320 13.95 -13.05 12.95
N ALA A 321 13.39 -14.14 13.45
CA ALA A 321 13.78 -15.50 13.04
C ALA A 321 13.49 -15.76 11.55
N GLY A 322 12.33 -15.28 11.05
CA GLY A 322 11.95 -15.35 9.64
C GLY A 322 12.94 -14.65 8.72
N ILE A 323 13.26 -13.39 9.01
CA ILE A 323 14.24 -12.60 8.25
C ILE A 323 15.60 -13.31 8.24
N LYS A 324 16.09 -13.80 9.39
CA LYS A 324 17.36 -14.54 9.47
C LYS A 324 17.37 -15.82 8.64
N SER A 325 16.23 -16.48 8.50
CA SER A 325 16.09 -17.69 7.69
C SER A 325 15.94 -17.39 6.19
N GLY A 326 15.89 -16.11 5.80
CA GLY A 326 15.86 -15.65 4.41
C GLY A 326 14.47 -15.38 3.84
N GLN A 327 13.39 -15.74 4.54
CA GLN A 327 12.02 -15.35 4.18
C GLN A 327 11.09 -15.37 5.40
N PHE A 328 10.34 -14.30 5.66
CA PHE A 328 9.31 -14.30 6.70
C PHE A 328 8.01 -14.92 6.22
N LYS A 329 7.49 -14.48 5.07
CA LYS A 329 6.34 -15.09 4.42
C LYS A 329 6.73 -16.39 3.72
N GLY A 330 5.82 -17.37 3.75
CA GLY A 330 6.10 -18.70 3.18
C GLY A 330 7.22 -19.45 3.89
N ASN A 331 7.54 -19.10 5.14
CA ASN A 331 8.56 -19.78 5.91
C ASN A 331 8.24 -21.28 6.08
N ALA A 332 9.27 -22.13 6.05
CA ALA A 332 9.11 -23.57 6.25
C ALA A 332 8.80 -23.94 7.72
N ASP A 333 9.16 -23.08 8.68
CA ASP A 333 8.77 -23.21 10.07
C ASP A 333 7.30 -22.81 10.24
N ALA A 334 6.49 -23.79 10.66
CA ALA A 334 5.04 -23.60 10.82
C ALA A 334 4.67 -22.52 11.85
N SER A 335 5.51 -22.28 12.87
CA SER A 335 5.27 -21.23 13.85
C SER A 335 5.51 -19.84 13.25
N ILE A 336 6.56 -19.67 12.45
CA ILE A 336 6.82 -18.40 11.74
C ILE A 336 5.74 -18.15 10.69
N ALA A 337 5.37 -19.17 9.92
CA ALA A 337 4.32 -19.08 8.91
C ALA A 337 2.95 -18.70 9.54
N ALA A 338 2.62 -19.25 10.71
CA ALA A 338 1.40 -18.90 11.42
C ALA A 338 1.37 -17.42 11.87
N ILE A 339 2.51 -16.89 12.35
CA ILE A 339 2.63 -15.47 12.71
C ILE A 339 2.53 -14.58 11.46
N ALA A 340 3.13 -14.97 10.33
CA ALA A 340 2.99 -14.23 9.08
C ALA A 340 1.53 -14.14 8.61
N THR A 341 0.77 -15.24 8.68
CA THR A 341 -0.67 -15.24 8.36
C THR A 341 -1.47 -14.38 9.34
N MET A 342 -1.18 -14.47 10.63
CA MET A 342 -1.86 -13.67 11.66
C MET A 342 -1.62 -12.18 11.45
N LEU A 343 -0.37 -11.80 11.14
CA LEU A 343 0.01 -10.42 10.85
C LEU A 343 -0.65 -9.91 9.56
N GLN A 344 -0.67 -10.71 8.49
CA GLN A 344 -1.36 -10.35 7.24
C GLN A 344 -2.83 -10.01 7.50
N THR A 345 -3.55 -10.85 8.25
CA THR A 345 -4.95 -10.59 8.62
C THR A 345 -5.09 -9.32 9.44
N ALA A 346 -4.22 -9.10 10.43
CA ALA A 346 -4.26 -7.90 11.26
C ALA A 346 -4.03 -6.63 10.42
N ILE A 347 -3.07 -6.66 9.48
CA ILE A 347 -2.76 -5.55 8.57
C ILE A 347 -3.91 -5.26 7.62
N THR A 348 -4.49 -6.28 6.99
CA THR A 348 -5.67 -6.10 6.13
C THR A 348 -6.82 -5.45 6.88
N ASN A 349 -7.06 -5.85 8.13
CA ASN A 349 -8.09 -5.25 8.97
C ASN A 349 -7.77 -3.81 9.36
N THR A 350 -6.54 -3.53 9.84
CA THR A 350 -6.09 -2.18 10.18
C THR A 350 -6.17 -1.24 8.96
N ALA A 351 -5.73 -1.69 7.78
CA ALA A 351 -5.79 -0.89 6.56
C ALA A 351 -7.23 -0.59 6.14
N ASN A 352 -8.15 -1.54 6.27
CA ASN A 352 -9.57 -1.31 5.99
C ASN A 352 -10.20 -0.29 6.95
N VAL A 353 -9.88 -0.38 8.25
CA VAL A 353 -10.32 0.61 9.24
C VAL A 353 -9.72 1.97 8.93
N PHE A 354 -8.43 2.04 8.58
CA PHE A 354 -7.76 3.29 8.25
C PHE A 354 -8.35 3.97 7.01
N VAL A 355 -8.69 3.20 5.97
CA VAL A 355 -9.43 3.75 4.82
C VAL A 355 -10.75 4.37 5.27
N ALA A 356 -11.53 3.68 6.11
CA ALA A 356 -12.77 4.24 6.65
C ALA A 356 -12.54 5.51 7.47
N ILE A 357 -11.45 5.60 8.23
CA ILE A 357 -11.06 6.82 8.98
C ILE A 357 -10.71 7.97 8.04
N ALA A 358 -9.96 7.69 6.97
CA ALA A 358 -9.49 8.70 6.04
C ALA A 358 -10.60 9.19 5.08
N THR A 359 -11.60 8.36 4.78
CA THR A 359 -12.56 8.62 3.69
C THR A 359 -14.03 8.61 4.12
N GLY A 360 -14.34 8.22 5.36
CA GLY A 360 -15.70 7.91 5.81
C GLY A 360 -16.18 8.74 7.00
N THR A 361 -17.44 8.50 7.37
CA THR A 361 -18.10 9.03 8.56
C THR A 361 -17.83 8.17 9.79
N GLU A 362 -18.24 8.62 10.98
CA GLU A 362 -18.15 7.80 12.21
C GLU A 362 -18.85 6.44 12.07
N ASP A 363 -19.97 6.37 11.35
CA ASP A 363 -20.70 5.11 11.09
C ASP A 363 -19.92 4.17 10.15
N ASP A 364 -19.19 4.72 9.18
CA ASP A 364 -18.32 3.94 8.28
C ASP A 364 -17.14 3.36 9.05
N ILE A 365 -16.52 4.17 9.92
CA ILE A 365 -15.43 3.73 10.81
C ILE A 365 -15.93 2.63 11.74
N LYS A 366 -17.09 2.84 12.37
CA LYS A 366 -17.73 1.84 13.23
C LYS A 366 -17.97 0.51 12.51
N THR A 367 -18.50 0.57 11.29
CA THR A 367 -18.76 -0.62 10.46
C THR A 367 -17.46 -1.35 10.14
N ALA A 368 -16.39 -0.63 9.80
CA ALA A 368 -15.08 -1.20 9.54
C ALA A 368 -14.47 -1.84 10.80
N LEU A 369 -14.61 -1.21 11.97
CA LEU A 369 -14.17 -1.73 13.26
C LEU A 369 -14.88 -3.05 13.60
N GLU A 370 -16.20 -3.11 13.44
CA GLU A 370 -16.99 -4.33 13.70
C GLU A 370 -16.59 -5.48 12.76
N ALA A 371 -16.34 -5.18 11.48
CA ALA A 371 -15.84 -6.15 10.52
C ALA A 371 -14.43 -6.65 10.89
N ALA A 372 -13.53 -5.74 11.29
CA ALA A 372 -12.18 -6.07 11.74
C ALA A 372 -12.19 -6.95 13.00
N PHE A 373 -13.07 -6.67 13.96
CA PHE A 373 -13.25 -7.47 15.16
C PHE A 373 -13.77 -8.88 14.84
N ALA A 374 -14.78 -8.98 13.96
CA ALA A 374 -15.33 -10.27 13.52
C ALA A 374 -14.29 -11.12 12.79
N ALA A 375 -13.36 -10.50 12.05
CA ALA A 375 -12.26 -11.19 11.39
C ALA A 375 -11.13 -11.62 12.36
N LYS A 376 -10.92 -10.88 13.47
CA LYS A 376 -9.92 -11.18 14.51
C LYS A 376 -10.29 -12.40 15.35
N ILE A 377 -11.59 -12.63 15.60
CA ILE A 377 -12.08 -13.71 16.48
C ILE A 377 -12.73 -14.83 15.65
N PRO A 378 -12.23 -16.08 15.70
CA PRO A 378 -12.93 -17.20 15.09
C PRO A 378 -14.25 -17.49 15.83
N ALA A 379 -15.39 -17.26 15.16
CA ALA A 379 -16.75 -17.49 15.67
C ALA A 379 -17.08 -16.71 16.96
N PRO A 380 -17.09 -15.36 16.91
CA PRO A 380 -17.44 -14.54 18.06
C PRO A 380 -18.86 -14.85 18.52
N THR A 381 -19.08 -14.93 19.83
CA THR A 381 -20.42 -15.11 20.38
C THR A 381 -21.26 -13.86 20.13
N ALA A 382 -22.57 -14.01 20.07
CA ALA A 382 -23.47 -12.86 19.95
C ALA A 382 -23.31 -11.85 21.09
N GLY A 383 -22.83 -12.27 22.27
CA GLY A 383 -22.52 -11.39 23.39
C GLY A 383 -21.26 -10.55 23.16
N GLU A 384 -20.21 -11.15 22.60
CA GLU A 384 -18.94 -10.45 22.28
C GLU A 384 -19.12 -9.44 21.14
N ILE A 385 -19.92 -9.79 20.12
CA ILE A 385 -20.25 -8.84 19.04
C ILE A 385 -21.00 -7.64 19.60
N VAL A 386 -21.99 -7.85 20.48
CA VAL A 386 -22.77 -6.76 21.08
C VAL A 386 -21.93 -5.91 22.04
N ALA A 387 -20.99 -6.52 22.78
CA ALA A 387 -20.08 -5.79 23.65
C ALA A 387 -19.13 -4.90 22.84
N PHE A 388 -18.47 -5.45 21.81
CA PHE A 388 -17.58 -4.66 20.96
C PHE A 388 -18.33 -3.57 20.18
N ALA A 389 -19.55 -3.83 19.70
CA ALA A 389 -20.38 -2.84 19.02
C ALA A 389 -20.77 -1.62 19.90
N ALA A 390 -20.70 -1.77 21.23
CA ALA A 390 -20.90 -0.67 22.16
C ALA A 390 -19.65 0.22 22.26
N ASN A 391 -18.45 -0.38 22.33
CA ASN A 391 -17.17 0.32 22.43
C ASN A 391 -16.71 0.87 21.06
N SER A 392 -17.09 0.22 19.95
CA SER A 392 -16.70 0.61 18.59
C SER A 392 -17.17 2.02 18.19
N ALA A 393 -18.26 2.52 18.78
CA ALA A 393 -18.73 3.88 18.57
C ALA A 393 -17.80 4.92 19.22
N ASP A 394 -17.30 4.66 20.43
CA ASP A 394 -16.35 5.55 21.10
C ASP A 394 -14.98 5.51 20.40
N VAL A 395 -14.52 4.31 20.04
CA VAL A 395 -13.29 4.14 19.24
C VAL A 395 -13.38 4.85 17.90
N ALA A 396 -14.52 4.76 17.19
CA ALA A 396 -14.72 5.47 15.93
C ALA A 396 -14.61 6.99 16.10
N LYS A 397 -15.19 7.53 17.18
CA LYS A 397 -15.11 8.95 17.52
C LYS A 397 -13.68 9.38 17.86
N LYS A 398 -12.96 8.62 18.69
CA LYS A 398 -11.55 8.86 19.03
C LYS A 398 -10.66 8.81 17.78
N ALA A 399 -10.86 7.83 16.90
CA ALA A 399 -10.12 7.69 15.65
C ALA A 399 -10.39 8.83 14.67
N LYS A 400 -11.65 9.27 14.53
CA LYS A 400 -12.00 10.45 13.73
C LYS A 400 -11.35 11.71 14.30
N ALA A 401 -11.41 11.92 15.61
CA ALA A 401 -10.79 13.06 16.28
C ALA A 401 -9.26 13.08 16.09
N ALA A 402 -8.60 11.92 16.14
CA ALA A 402 -7.16 11.81 15.88
C ALA A 402 -6.82 12.17 14.43
N LYS A 403 -7.63 11.72 13.45
CA LYS A 403 -7.47 12.09 12.04
C LYS A 403 -7.72 13.59 11.81
N ASP A 404 -8.77 14.16 12.40
CA ASP A 404 -9.07 15.59 12.26
C ASP A 404 -7.97 16.43 12.92
N LYS A 405 -7.42 15.98 14.06
CA LYS A 405 -6.24 16.58 14.70
C LYS A 405 -5.00 16.50 13.83
N ALA A 406 -4.75 15.37 13.16
CA ALA A 406 -3.62 15.21 12.24
C ALA A 406 -3.69 16.20 11.07
N VAL A 407 -4.90 16.42 10.51
CA VAL A 407 -5.11 17.39 9.44
C VAL A 407 -4.90 18.81 9.94
N LYS A 408 -5.50 19.16 11.08
CA LYS A 408 -5.36 20.48 11.71
C LYS A 408 -3.91 20.82 12.05
N ASN A 409 -3.13 19.84 12.51
CA ASN A 409 -1.71 19.99 12.82
C ASN A 409 -0.80 19.99 11.58
N GLY A 410 -1.37 19.93 10.36
CA GLY A 410 -0.61 19.96 9.12
C GLY A 410 0.16 18.67 8.80
N ALA A 411 -0.10 17.57 9.52
CA ALA A 411 0.54 16.29 9.26
C ALA A 411 0.10 15.68 7.92
N ALA A 412 -1.11 16.01 7.46
CA ALA A 412 -1.61 15.69 6.13
C ALA A 412 -2.77 16.62 5.78
N THR A 413 -3.16 16.64 4.51
CA THR A 413 -4.50 17.12 4.13
C THR A 413 -5.46 15.94 4.09
N ASP A 414 -6.76 16.20 4.16
CA ASP A 414 -7.78 15.17 3.94
C ASP A 414 -7.55 14.41 2.61
N ALA A 415 -7.30 15.15 1.53
CA ALA A 415 -7.07 14.58 0.20
C ALA A 415 -5.82 13.68 0.16
N SER A 416 -4.69 14.16 0.70
CA SER A 416 -3.45 13.39 0.72
C SER A 416 -3.57 12.15 1.62
N LEU A 417 -4.25 12.27 2.76
CA LEU A 417 -4.47 11.16 3.69
C LEU A 417 -5.35 10.06 3.07
N ALA A 418 -6.44 10.45 2.40
CA ALA A 418 -7.34 9.54 1.70
C ALA A 418 -6.63 8.78 0.56
N ALA A 419 -5.87 9.50 -0.26
CA ALA A 419 -5.08 8.90 -1.33
C ALA A 419 -4.00 7.94 -0.78
N ALA A 420 -3.29 8.37 0.28
CA ALA A 420 -2.29 7.55 0.94
C ALA A 420 -2.90 6.29 1.55
N ALA A 421 -4.06 6.38 2.20
CA ALA A 421 -4.76 5.23 2.79
C ALA A 421 -5.05 4.13 1.75
N VAL A 422 -5.51 4.51 0.55
CA VAL A 422 -5.79 3.54 -0.54
C VAL A 422 -4.51 2.91 -1.07
N LYS A 423 -3.46 3.71 -1.31
CA LYS A 423 -2.16 3.20 -1.77
C LYS A 423 -1.51 2.27 -0.76
N VAL A 424 -1.52 2.65 0.51
CA VAL A 424 -0.97 1.85 1.61
C VAL A 424 -1.73 0.54 1.76
N LYS A 425 -3.07 0.58 1.71
CA LYS A 425 -3.89 -0.65 1.71
C LYS A 425 -3.49 -1.58 0.57
N LYS A 426 -3.25 -1.05 -0.64
CA LYS A 426 -2.81 -1.86 -1.78
C LYS A 426 -1.41 -2.44 -1.57
N ALA A 427 -0.45 -1.62 -1.14
CA ALA A 427 0.92 -2.06 -0.89
C ALA A 427 1.05 -3.09 0.25
N LEU A 428 0.11 -3.06 1.20
CA LEU A 428 0.05 -3.99 2.34
C LEU A 428 -0.90 -5.18 2.14
N GLU A 429 -1.53 -5.30 0.97
CA GLU A 429 -2.42 -6.41 0.63
C GLU A 429 -1.68 -7.76 0.71
N VAL A 430 -0.39 -7.77 0.36
CA VAL A 430 0.49 -8.92 0.41
C VAL A 430 1.78 -8.52 1.09
N ILE A 431 1.89 -8.77 2.40
CA ILE A 431 3.12 -8.47 3.14
C ILE A 431 4.23 -9.47 2.83
N GLY A 432 5.48 -9.09 3.07
CA GLY A 432 6.66 -9.91 2.87
C GLY A 432 6.90 -10.32 1.41
N CYS A 433 7.81 -11.27 1.21
CA CYS A 433 8.25 -11.73 -0.10
C CYS A 433 8.31 -13.27 -0.13
N THR A 434 8.33 -13.87 -1.33
CA THR A 434 8.55 -15.32 -1.48
C THR A 434 9.57 -15.65 -2.57
N GLY A 435 10.44 -16.63 -2.33
CA GLY A 435 11.38 -17.11 -3.33
C GLY A 435 12.34 -16.03 -3.83
N ALA A 436 12.40 -15.83 -5.16
CA ALA A 436 13.32 -14.87 -5.78
C ALA A 436 12.99 -13.40 -5.45
N GLU A 437 11.72 -13.09 -5.14
CA GLU A 437 11.27 -11.73 -4.81
C GLU A 437 11.85 -11.21 -3.49
N CYS A 438 12.37 -12.10 -2.63
CA CYS A 438 13.09 -11.70 -1.43
C CYS A 438 14.50 -11.15 -1.71
N THR A 439 14.97 -11.24 -2.95
CA THR A 439 16.22 -10.63 -3.39
C THR A 439 15.90 -9.44 -4.28
N VAL A 440 16.43 -8.28 -3.92
CA VAL A 440 16.26 -7.04 -4.69
C VAL A 440 17.13 -7.10 -5.95
N GLY A 441 16.53 -6.84 -7.12
CA GLY A 441 17.21 -6.79 -8.41
C GLY A 441 17.25 -5.40 -9.04
N ASP A 442 17.86 -5.29 -10.22
CA ASP A 442 18.07 -4.01 -10.94
C ASP A 442 16.75 -3.29 -11.27
N ASP A 443 15.69 -4.04 -11.60
CA ASP A 443 14.37 -3.48 -11.89
C ASP A 443 13.79 -2.75 -10.67
N PHE A 444 13.96 -3.31 -9.47
CA PHE A 444 13.54 -2.66 -8.23
C PHE A 444 14.36 -1.39 -7.97
N TYR A 445 15.68 -1.43 -8.13
CA TYR A 445 16.50 -0.22 -7.94
C TYR A 445 16.14 0.88 -8.92
N THR A 446 15.75 0.52 -10.15
CA THR A 446 15.23 1.47 -11.15
C THR A 446 13.92 2.10 -10.68
N ALA A 447 12.98 1.29 -10.18
CA ALA A 447 11.72 1.77 -9.62
C ALA A 447 11.92 2.63 -8.36
N LEU A 448 12.84 2.24 -7.48
CA LEU A 448 13.19 2.97 -6.27
C LEU A 448 13.80 4.34 -6.60
N ALA A 449 14.70 4.40 -7.59
CA ALA A 449 15.26 5.67 -8.07
C ALA A 449 14.20 6.58 -8.67
N ALA A 450 13.23 6.04 -9.40
CA ALA A 450 12.11 6.80 -9.93
C ALA A 450 11.21 7.35 -8.82
N ALA A 451 10.85 6.52 -7.83
CA ALA A 451 10.07 6.93 -6.66
C ALA A 451 10.77 8.04 -5.87
N LEU A 452 12.06 7.87 -5.57
CA LEU A 452 12.84 8.88 -4.87
C LEU A 452 12.96 10.20 -5.66
N THR A 453 13.05 10.14 -6.98
CA THR A 453 13.09 11.33 -7.84
C THR A 453 11.79 12.15 -7.73
N VAL A 454 10.64 11.49 -7.63
CA VAL A 454 9.34 12.16 -7.43
C VAL A 454 9.33 12.90 -6.08
N GLU A 455 9.77 12.24 -5.01
CA GLU A 455 9.86 12.83 -3.67
C GLU A 455 10.79 14.06 -3.61
N VAL A 456 11.98 13.95 -4.21
CA VAL A 456 12.94 15.07 -4.29
C VAL A 456 12.33 16.25 -5.05
N THR A 457 11.64 15.99 -6.18
CA THR A 457 11.02 17.04 -7.00
C THR A 457 9.86 17.73 -6.26
N ALA A 458 9.04 16.97 -5.53
CA ALA A 458 7.97 17.51 -4.71
C ALA A 458 8.54 18.43 -3.60
N SER A 459 9.58 17.98 -2.90
CA SER A 459 10.24 18.78 -1.86
C SER A 459 10.95 20.03 -2.39
N GLN A 460 11.52 19.98 -3.60
CA GLN A 460 12.05 21.18 -4.27
C GLN A 460 10.96 22.22 -4.57
N THR A 461 9.79 21.75 -4.99
CA THR A 461 8.63 22.63 -5.23
C THR A 461 8.14 23.26 -3.92
N ALA A 462 8.04 22.45 -2.85
CA ALA A 462 7.67 22.92 -1.52
C ALA A 462 8.69 23.94 -0.96
N LEU A 463 10.00 23.70 -1.16
CA LEU A 463 11.05 24.63 -0.75
C LEU A 463 10.93 25.96 -1.48
N THR A 464 10.69 25.94 -2.79
CA THR A 464 10.49 27.18 -3.57
C THR A 464 9.30 28.00 -3.04
N ALA A 465 8.21 27.34 -2.65
CA ALA A 465 7.06 28.00 -2.05
C ALA A 465 7.36 28.56 -0.64
N LEU A 466 8.15 27.83 0.14
CA LEU A 466 8.62 28.27 1.45
C LEU A 466 9.53 29.50 1.33
N GLU A 467 10.49 29.50 0.39
CA GLU A 467 11.38 30.62 0.13
C GLU A 467 10.61 31.91 -0.20
N MET A 468 9.56 31.83 -1.04
CA MET A 468 8.68 32.98 -1.30
C MET A 468 7.94 33.47 -0.03
N SER A 469 7.58 32.55 0.86
CA SER A 469 6.95 32.88 2.13
C SER A 469 7.93 33.54 3.09
N ILE A 470 9.18 33.08 3.14
CA ILE A 470 10.29 33.68 3.89
C ILE A 470 10.56 35.10 3.36
N GLU A 471 10.66 35.30 2.05
CA GLU A 471 10.85 36.63 1.45
C GLU A 471 9.70 37.59 1.82
N THR A 472 8.46 37.10 1.79
CA THR A 472 7.29 37.90 2.18
C THR A 472 7.35 38.28 3.65
N ALA A 473 7.66 37.33 4.55
CA ALA A 473 7.80 37.58 5.97
C ALA A 473 8.94 38.57 6.27
N GLN A 474 10.09 38.44 5.61
CA GLN A 474 11.21 39.36 5.72
C GLN A 474 10.85 40.78 5.25
N SER A 475 10.01 40.91 4.21
CA SER A 475 9.48 42.21 3.78
C SER A 475 8.59 42.84 4.84
N SER A 476 7.65 42.07 5.41
CA SER A 476 6.78 42.54 6.51
C SER A 476 7.60 42.94 7.75
N LEU A 477 8.63 42.16 8.09
CA LEU A 477 9.59 42.49 9.15
C LEU A 477 10.27 43.83 8.89
N ALA A 478 10.77 44.07 7.68
CA ALA A 478 11.43 45.32 7.33
C ALA A 478 10.50 46.55 7.45
N ASP A 479 9.22 46.39 7.07
CA ASP A 479 8.21 47.45 7.21
C ASP A 479 7.96 47.80 8.69
N VAL A 480 7.87 46.79 9.57
CA VAL A 480 7.73 47.01 11.02
C VAL A 480 9.01 47.59 11.64
N GLN A 481 10.19 47.12 11.22
CA GLN A 481 11.47 47.69 11.66
C GLN A 481 11.58 49.19 11.35
N ALA A 482 11.02 49.64 10.22
CA ALA A 482 11.02 51.06 9.84
C ALA A 482 10.18 51.95 10.77
N MET A 483 9.27 51.37 11.56
CA MET A 483 8.49 52.08 12.58
C MET A 483 9.22 52.20 13.94
N GLY A 484 10.22 51.33 14.18
CA GLY A 484 11.02 51.28 15.41
C GLY A 484 12.25 52.20 15.41
N GLY A 485 13.15 51.99 16.37
CA GLY A 485 14.41 52.70 16.53
C GLY A 485 14.24 54.23 16.61
N ASP A 486 15.02 54.95 15.81
CA ASP A 486 15.00 56.43 15.77
C ASP A 486 13.66 57.01 15.26
N ALA A 487 12.82 56.21 14.59
CA ALA A 487 11.51 56.62 14.09
C ALA A 487 10.40 56.48 15.15
N LEU A 488 10.68 55.80 16.26
CA LEU A 488 9.72 55.56 17.33
C LEU A 488 9.51 56.82 18.19
N THR A 489 8.24 57.18 18.41
CA THR A 489 7.81 58.36 19.16
C THR A 489 6.58 58.05 20.00
N ALA A 490 6.24 58.92 20.95
CA ALA A 490 5.02 58.78 21.74
C ALA A 490 3.73 58.71 20.89
N ASP A 491 3.70 59.39 19.74
CA ASP A 491 2.50 59.49 18.89
C ASP A 491 2.25 58.21 18.06
N ASN A 492 3.29 57.42 17.76
CA ASN A 492 3.18 56.18 16.98
C ASN A 492 3.49 54.91 17.80
N ALA A 493 3.88 55.03 19.08
CA ALA A 493 4.24 53.88 19.92
C ALA A 493 3.15 52.81 20.00
N ALA A 494 1.88 53.20 20.18
CA ALA A 494 0.78 52.23 20.23
C ALA A 494 0.57 51.49 18.89
N ALA A 495 0.77 52.17 17.76
CA ALA A 495 0.68 51.56 16.42
C ALA A 495 1.87 50.64 16.14
N PHE A 496 3.07 50.99 16.60
CA PHE A 496 4.26 50.12 16.53
C PHE A 496 4.04 48.84 17.33
N VAL A 497 3.55 48.93 18.57
CA VAL A 497 3.21 47.76 19.39
C VAL A 497 2.17 46.87 18.69
N SER A 498 1.14 47.47 18.08
CA SER A 498 0.15 46.72 17.31
C SER A 498 0.77 45.98 16.13
N ALA A 499 1.56 46.68 15.30
CA ALA A 499 2.23 46.11 14.14
C ALA A 499 3.20 44.96 14.50
N VAL A 500 3.97 45.11 15.58
CA VAL A 500 4.85 44.03 16.09
C VAL A 500 4.04 42.82 16.57
N THR A 501 2.88 43.04 17.20
CA THR A 501 2.02 41.96 17.67
C THR A 501 1.38 41.21 16.51
N LEU A 502 0.89 41.92 15.48
CA LEU A 502 0.36 41.31 14.26
C LEU A 502 1.44 40.49 13.54
N LEU A 503 2.65 41.04 13.38
CA LEU A 503 3.75 40.33 12.76
C LEU A 503 4.14 39.06 13.55
N LYS A 504 4.14 39.14 14.89
CA LYS A 504 4.37 37.98 15.75
C LYS A 504 3.30 36.90 15.54
N ASN A 505 2.03 37.30 15.51
CA ASN A 505 0.92 36.39 15.27
C ASN A 505 1.00 35.74 13.88
N GLU A 506 1.32 36.52 12.85
CA GLU A 506 1.53 36.02 11.48
C GLU A 506 2.70 35.05 11.41
N ALA A 507 3.82 35.35 12.09
CA ALA A 507 4.97 34.45 12.18
C ALA A 507 4.62 33.11 12.83
N THR A 508 3.87 33.14 13.95
CA THR A 508 3.39 31.92 14.63
C THR A 508 2.48 31.10 13.72
N THR A 509 1.57 31.73 12.98
CA THR A 509 0.68 31.02 12.04
C THR A 509 1.43 30.47 10.82
N ALA A 510 2.43 31.20 10.33
CA ALA A 510 3.20 30.79 9.16
C ALA A 510 4.11 29.59 9.45
N ASP A 511 4.64 29.51 10.69
CA ASP A 511 5.51 28.45 11.20
C ASP A 511 6.63 28.05 10.23
N LEU A 512 7.33 29.08 9.73
CA LEU A 512 8.32 28.93 8.67
C LEU A 512 9.51 28.07 9.10
N THR A 513 9.92 28.17 10.37
CA THR A 513 11.03 27.39 10.94
C THR A 513 10.71 25.90 10.93
N ALA A 514 9.53 25.47 11.39
CA ALA A 514 9.15 24.06 11.35
C ALA A 514 9.07 23.53 9.91
N LYS A 515 8.57 24.33 8.95
CA LYS A 515 8.53 23.96 7.53
C LYS A 515 9.93 23.82 6.93
N ALA A 516 10.85 24.74 7.23
CA ALA A 516 12.22 24.70 6.78
C ALA A 516 12.95 23.46 7.33
N ASP A 517 12.82 23.22 8.64
CA ASP A 517 13.40 22.06 9.31
C ASP A 517 12.85 20.74 8.76
N SER A 518 11.54 20.66 8.52
CA SER A 518 10.90 19.48 7.93
C SER A 518 11.49 19.13 6.55
N ILE A 519 11.64 20.11 5.65
CA ILE A 519 12.25 19.89 4.33
C ILE A 519 13.73 19.51 4.49
N PHE A 520 14.46 20.19 5.38
CA PHE A 520 15.86 19.89 5.62
C PHE A 520 16.04 18.45 6.12
N VAL A 521 15.26 17.99 7.10
CA VAL A 521 15.32 16.61 7.61
C VAL A 521 14.98 15.59 6.52
N LYS A 522 13.93 15.84 5.71
CA LYS A 522 13.58 14.95 4.57
C LYS A 522 14.73 14.84 3.57
N SER A 523 15.38 15.96 3.25
CA SER A 523 16.50 15.98 2.31
C SER A 523 17.69 15.12 2.76
N GLN A 524 17.92 15.00 4.08
CA GLN A 524 18.94 14.08 4.63
C GLN A 524 18.58 12.61 4.34
N GLY A 525 17.29 12.27 4.47
CA GLY A 525 16.77 10.95 4.10
C GLY A 525 16.98 10.66 2.61
N TYR A 526 16.66 11.63 1.74
CA TYR A 526 16.86 11.51 0.30
C TYR A 526 18.32 11.31 -0.07
N VAL A 527 19.24 12.05 0.54
CA VAL A 527 20.69 11.89 0.32
C VAL A 527 21.15 10.50 0.74
N THR A 528 20.69 10.01 1.89
CA THR A 528 21.03 8.65 2.37
C THR A 528 20.52 7.58 1.40
N ALA A 529 19.26 7.67 0.97
CA ALA A 529 18.68 6.73 0.02
C ALA A 529 19.36 6.79 -1.36
N ALA A 530 19.69 7.99 -1.85
CA ALA A 530 20.37 8.18 -3.13
C ALA A 530 21.82 7.69 -3.10
N LYS A 531 22.54 7.86 -1.98
CA LYS A 531 23.86 7.24 -1.78
C LYS A 531 23.78 5.71 -1.89
N ALA A 532 22.79 5.10 -1.24
CA ALA A 532 22.60 3.65 -1.30
C ALA A 532 22.32 3.16 -2.73
N LEU A 533 21.58 3.93 -3.53
CA LEU A 533 21.39 3.67 -4.96
C LEU A 533 22.72 3.78 -5.73
N VAL A 534 23.51 4.84 -5.51
CA VAL A 534 24.81 5.05 -6.17
C VAL A 534 25.80 3.92 -5.86
N THR A 535 25.78 3.37 -4.64
CA THR A 535 26.56 2.19 -4.27
C THR A 535 26.22 0.97 -5.13
N GLN A 536 24.96 0.84 -5.59
CA GLN A 536 24.56 -0.22 -6.53
C GLN A 536 24.98 0.09 -7.97
N SER A 537 24.73 1.31 -8.44
CA SER A 537 25.11 1.76 -9.78
C SER A 537 25.35 3.26 -9.83
N SER A 538 26.44 3.66 -10.50
CA SER A 538 26.74 5.07 -10.78
C SER A 538 25.70 5.77 -11.66
N ASP A 539 24.78 5.03 -12.29
CA ASP A 539 23.72 5.60 -13.12
C ASP A 539 22.75 6.48 -12.31
N TYR A 540 22.67 6.26 -10.99
CA TYR A 540 21.81 7.02 -10.09
C TYR A 540 22.46 8.30 -9.53
N GLN A 541 23.66 8.68 -9.99
CA GLN A 541 24.38 9.85 -9.49
C GLN A 541 23.55 11.14 -9.59
N GLN A 542 22.74 11.30 -10.64
CA GLN A 542 21.89 12.48 -10.81
C GLN A 542 20.83 12.62 -9.69
N VAL A 543 20.34 11.50 -9.15
CA VAL A 543 19.37 11.51 -8.03
C VAL A 543 20.07 12.01 -6.77
N LEU A 544 21.29 11.55 -6.50
CA LEU A 544 22.11 12.01 -5.39
C LEU A 544 22.44 13.51 -5.52
N ASP A 545 22.87 13.95 -6.69
CA ASP A 545 23.20 15.36 -6.94
C ASP A 545 21.98 16.28 -6.67
N SER A 546 20.78 15.86 -7.11
CA SER A 546 19.53 16.60 -6.86
C SER A 546 19.14 16.63 -5.38
N ALA A 547 19.28 15.50 -4.67
CA ALA A 547 18.99 15.41 -3.23
C ALA A 547 19.97 16.27 -2.41
N THR A 548 21.26 16.26 -2.75
CA THR A 548 22.28 17.09 -2.09
C THR A 548 22.06 18.59 -2.36
N SER A 549 21.63 18.97 -3.56
CA SER A 549 21.25 20.36 -3.85
C SER A 549 20.08 20.79 -2.96
N LEU A 550 19.02 19.99 -2.92
CA LEU A 550 17.86 20.25 -2.05
C LEU A 550 18.25 20.39 -0.58
N GLN A 551 19.13 19.52 -0.08
CA GLN A 551 19.63 19.62 1.30
C GLN A 551 20.38 20.92 1.58
N THR A 552 21.21 21.35 0.62
CA THR A 552 21.96 22.60 0.73
C THR A 552 21.02 23.81 0.76
N ASP A 553 20.05 23.85 -0.16
CA ASP A 553 19.10 24.96 -0.27
C ASP A 553 18.15 25.00 0.94
N ALA A 554 17.68 23.83 1.41
CA ALA A 554 16.87 23.74 2.62
C ALA A 554 17.63 24.22 3.88
N SER A 555 18.94 23.94 3.96
CA SER A 555 19.79 24.45 5.05
C SER A 555 19.90 25.98 5.05
N VAL A 556 19.91 26.60 3.87
CA VAL A 556 19.86 28.07 3.74
C VAL A 556 18.52 28.59 4.25
N ALA A 557 17.40 27.97 3.89
CA ALA A 557 16.08 28.35 4.37
C ALA A 557 15.98 28.28 5.92
N VAL A 558 16.53 27.23 6.55
CA VAL A 558 16.62 27.13 8.02
C VAL A 558 17.42 28.29 8.63
N THR A 559 18.51 28.68 7.98
CA THR A 559 19.34 29.82 8.44
C THR A 559 18.56 31.14 8.32
N ASP A 560 17.82 31.32 7.24
CA ASP A 560 17.05 32.53 6.98
C ASP A 560 15.85 32.69 7.94
N THR A 561 15.16 31.59 8.27
CA THR A 561 14.07 31.61 9.26
C THR A 561 14.60 31.87 10.67
N ALA A 562 15.74 31.28 11.05
CA ALA A 562 16.38 31.57 12.33
C ALA A 562 16.79 33.05 12.46
N ALA A 563 17.31 33.65 11.38
CA ALA A 563 17.64 35.08 11.35
C ALA A 563 16.40 35.97 11.45
N TYR A 564 15.31 35.59 10.78
CA TYR A 564 14.01 36.25 10.89
C TYR A 564 13.47 36.21 12.32
N ASP A 565 13.46 35.04 12.96
CA ASP A 565 12.95 34.85 14.34
C ASP A 565 13.76 35.68 15.36
N ALA A 566 15.09 35.70 15.22
CA ALA A 566 15.95 36.53 16.07
C ALA A 566 15.67 38.03 15.93
N ALA A 567 15.42 38.49 14.70
CA ALA A 567 15.10 39.89 14.44
C ALA A 567 13.69 40.27 14.94
N LEU A 568 12.71 39.37 14.79
CA LEU A 568 11.38 39.53 15.35
C LEU A 568 11.41 39.59 16.88
N ALA A 569 12.18 38.72 17.54
CA ALA A 569 12.35 38.74 18.98
C ALA A 569 12.93 40.08 19.49
N ALA A 570 13.87 40.67 18.75
CA ALA A 570 14.40 41.99 19.07
C ALA A 570 13.33 43.10 18.98
N LEU A 571 12.46 43.05 17.97
CA LEU A 571 11.33 43.98 17.85
C LEU A 571 10.29 43.80 18.97
N VAL A 572 10.01 42.57 19.37
CA VAL A 572 9.11 42.29 20.49
C VAL A 572 9.64 42.94 21.78
N ALA A 573 10.93 42.80 22.07
CA ALA A 573 11.56 43.45 23.22
C ALA A 573 11.52 44.99 23.12
N GLU A 574 11.68 45.55 21.92
CA GLU A 574 11.56 46.99 21.69
C GLU A 574 10.12 47.48 21.90
N ALA A 575 9.11 46.74 21.43
CA ALA A 575 7.70 47.04 21.64
C ALA A 575 7.32 47.00 23.13
N GLU A 576 7.79 45.99 23.88
CA GLU A 576 7.60 45.89 25.33
C GLU A 576 8.22 47.09 26.08
N ALA A 577 9.42 47.52 25.67
CA ALA A 577 10.05 48.71 26.23
C ALA A 577 9.24 49.99 25.91
N ALA A 578 8.74 50.11 24.68
CA ALA A 578 7.95 51.25 24.22
C ALA A 578 6.66 51.43 25.02
N ILE A 579 5.97 50.34 25.39
CA ILE A 579 4.77 50.38 26.24
C ILE A 579 5.06 51.11 27.54
N THR A 580 6.19 50.82 28.18
CA THR A 580 6.58 51.38 29.46
C THR A 580 7.14 52.81 29.31
N GLU A 581 7.95 53.06 28.29
CA GLU A 581 8.58 54.36 28.05
C GLU A 581 7.56 55.45 27.74
N PHE A 582 6.56 55.14 26.91
CA PHE A 582 5.57 56.10 26.43
C PHE A 582 4.23 56.05 27.20
N ASP A 583 4.07 55.14 28.18
CA ASP A 583 2.85 54.97 28.98
C ASP A 583 1.60 54.72 28.11
N VAL A 584 1.73 53.80 27.15
CA VAL A 584 0.70 53.52 26.12
C VAL A 584 -0.04 52.20 26.31
N ALA A 585 0.10 51.52 27.46
CA ALA A 585 -0.43 50.16 27.69
C ALA A 585 -1.90 49.98 27.27
N LEU A 586 -2.81 50.84 27.75
CA LEU A 586 -4.24 50.75 27.41
C LEU A 586 -4.51 51.06 25.93
N ALA A 587 -3.82 52.06 25.36
CA ALA A 587 -4.01 52.47 23.97
C ALA A 587 -3.47 51.41 22.98
N ALA A 588 -2.34 50.81 23.31
CA ALA A 588 -1.75 49.72 22.54
C ALA A 588 -2.61 48.45 22.61
N ALA A 589 -3.05 48.04 23.82
CA ALA A 589 -3.93 46.88 23.97
C ALA A 589 -5.25 47.04 23.20
N LYS A 590 -5.80 48.27 23.17
CA LYS A 590 -6.97 48.58 22.34
C LYS A 590 -6.69 48.36 20.85
N LEU A 591 -5.62 48.95 20.32
CA LEU A 591 -5.27 48.81 18.90
C LEU A 591 -4.98 47.36 18.52
N VAL A 592 -4.23 46.63 19.36
CA VAL A 592 -3.96 45.20 19.14
C VAL A 592 -5.28 44.42 19.08
N ALA A 593 -6.22 44.67 19.99
CA ALA A 593 -7.52 44.00 20.00
C ALA A 593 -8.39 44.36 18.78
N GLU A 594 -8.40 45.63 18.35
CA GLU A 594 -9.12 46.06 17.14
C GLU A 594 -8.49 45.46 15.87
N ASP A 595 -7.17 45.55 15.71
CA ASP A 595 -6.48 45.07 14.50
C ASP A 595 -6.50 43.53 14.38
N THR A 596 -6.39 42.79 15.50
CA THR A 596 -6.50 41.31 15.46
C THR A 596 -7.94 40.86 15.19
N ALA A 597 -8.95 41.60 15.65
CA ALA A 597 -10.34 41.34 15.30
C ALA A 597 -10.60 41.60 13.80
N ASP A 598 -10.01 42.65 13.23
CA ASP A 598 -10.08 42.93 11.79
C ASP A 598 -9.44 41.80 10.95
N VAL A 599 -8.31 41.23 11.42
CA VAL A 599 -7.70 40.04 10.79
C VAL A 599 -8.64 38.82 10.85
N ALA A 600 -9.29 38.58 12.00
CA ALA A 600 -10.25 37.48 12.13
C ALA A 600 -11.45 37.68 11.17
N ASP A 601 -11.97 38.90 11.02
CA ASP A 601 -13.02 39.23 10.05
C ASP A 601 -12.58 39.02 8.60
N GLU A 602 -11.32 39.36 8.26
CA GLU A 602 -10.75 39.07 6.94
C GLU A 602 -10.69 37.57 6.66
N LYS A 603 -10.15 36.79 7.61
CA LYS A 603 -10.10 35.32 7.49
C LYS A 603 -11.50 34.71 7.42
N LYS A 604 -12.47 35.30 8.11
CA LYS A 604 -13.86 34.86 8.02
C LYS A 604 -14.41 35.06 6.60
N SER A 605 -14.11 36.18 5.96
CA SER A 605 -14.51 36.40 4.57
C SER A 605 -13.86 35.40 3.60
N VAL A 606 -12.63 34.95 3.88
CA VAL A 606 -11.96 33.91 3.09
C VAL A 606 -12.65 32.56 3.29
N ALA A 607 -12.92 32.16 4.54
CA ALA A 607 -13.64 30.94 4.86
C ALA A 607 -15.05 30.90 4.25
N ASP A 608 -15.83 31.98 4.35
CA ASP A 608 -17.16 32.09 3.74
C ASP A 608 -17.12 31.96 2.20
N THR A 609 -16.04 32.46 1.57
CA THR A 609 -15.85 32.34 0.12
C THR A 609 -15.49 30.91 -0.28
N ALA A 610 -14.63 30.25 0.51
CA ALA A 610 -14.25 28.87 0.29
C ALA A 610 -15.43 27.90 0.54
N GLU A 611 -16.26 28.15 1.56
CA GLU A 611 -17.51 27.41 1.82
C GLU A 611 -18.42 27.43 0.59
N ALA A 612 -18.64 28.62 0.02
CA ALA A 612 -19.50 28.78 -1.15
C ALA A 612 -18.92 28.09 -2.39
N ALA A 613 -17.60 28.13 -2.59
CA ALA A 613 -16.92 27.45 -3.68
C ALA A 613 -17.02 25.92 -3.54
N SER A 614 -16.75 25.39 -2.35
CA SER A 614 -16.87 23.96 -2.02
C SER A 614 -18.29 23.46 -2.22
N THR A 615 -19.28 24.17 -1.67
CA THR A 615 -20.71 23.82 -1.82
C THR A 615 -21.13 23.79 -3.29
N SER A 616 -20.67 24.76 -4.10
CA SER A 616 -20.98 24.79 -5.52
C SER A 616 -20.28 23.67 -6.31
N ALA A 617 -19.03 23.36 -5.98
CA ALA A 617 -18.27 22.30 -6.62
C ALA A 617 -18.87 20.92 -6.32
N LEU A 618 -19.23 20.68 -5.06
CA LEU A 618 -19.90 19.45 -4.64
C LEU A 618 -21.24 19.26 -5.36
N ALA A 619 -22.07 20.31 -5.44
CA ALA A 619 -23.33 20.23 -6.17
C ALA A 619 -23.14 19.91 -7.67
N ASN A 620 -22.06 20.39 -8.30
CA ASN A 620 -21.76 20.02 -9.69
C ASN A 620 -21.34 18.54 -9.80
N ALA A 621 -20.52 18.05 -8.87
CA ALA A 621 -20.11 16.65 -8.82
C ALA A 621 -21.30 15.70 -8.56
N GLU A 622 -22.22 16.04 -7.65
CA GLU A 622 -23.42 15.25 -7.36
C GLU A 622 -24.39 15.15 -8.55
N ASN A 623 -24.42 16.18 -9.40
CA ASN A 623 -25.25 16.20 -10.61
C ASN A 623 -24.58 15.54 -11.83
N ALA A 624 -23.32 15.13 -11.72
CA ALA A 624 -22.59 14.51 -12.81
C ALA A 624 -23.07 13.06 -13.04
N MET A 625 -23.13 12.65 -14.31
CA MET A 625 -23.56 11.30 -14.70
C MET A 625 -22.34 10.40 -14.92
N VAL A 626 -22.46 9.11 -14.64
CA VAL A 626 -21.40 8.10 -14.85
C VAL A 626 -21.83 6.98 -15.80
N ASP A 627 -22.79 7.29 -16.67
CA ASP A 627 -23.44 6.35 -17.59
C ASP A 627 -22.64 6.10 -18.88
N THR A 628 -21.76 7.02 -19.28
CA THR A 628 -20.88 6.87 -20.45
C THR A 628 -19.43 7.19 -20.08
N ALA A 629 -18.46 6.71 -20.87
CA ALA A 629 -17.02 6.93 -20.57
C ALA A 629 -16.67 8.43 -20.50
N ALA A 630 -17.25 9.23 -21.40
CA ALA A 630 -17.07 10.68 -21.41
C ALA A 630 -17.66 11.33 -20.16
N ASN A 631 -18.91 10.98 -19.80
CA ASN A 631 -19.58 11.52 -18.63
C ASN A 631 -18.87 11.09 -17.33
N ALA A 632 -18.41 9.84 -17.22
CA ALA A 632 -17.67 9.36 -16.07
C ALA A 632 -16.31 10.08 -15.90
N THR A 633 -15.63 10.39 -17.00
CA THR A 633 -14.39 11.19 -16.97
C THR A 633 -14.67 12.63 -16.52
N GLU A 634 -15.74 13.25 -17.02
CA GLU A 634 -16.17 14.58 -16.59
C GLU A 634 -16.61 14.58 -15.10
N ALA A 635 -17.34 13.56 -14.67
CA ALA A 635 -17.75 13.37 -13.28
C ALA A 635 -16.53 13.23 -12.36
N LEU A 636 -15.49 12.51 -12.81
CA LEU A 636 -14.23 12.38 -12.08
C LEU A 636 -13.55 13.75 -11.90
N GLU A 637 -13.42 14.54 -12.97
CA GLU A 637 -12.83 15.88 -12.90
C GLU A 637 -13.62 16.82 -11.98
N LEU A 638 -14.95 16.78 -12.03
CA LEU A 638 -15.83 17.54 -11.16
C LEU A 638 -15.70 17.11 -9.70
N ALA A 639 -15.63 15.80 -9.43
CA ALA A 639 -15.42 15.27 -8.09
C ALA A 639 -14.04 15.65 -7.51
N MET A 640 -12.97 15.57 -8.31
CA MET A 640 -11.63 16.04 -7.91
C MET A 640 -11.61 17.54 -7.60
N THR A 641 -12.35 18.33 -8.38
CA THR A 641 -12.52 19.78 -8.12
C THR A 641 -13.25 20.00 -6.79
N ALA A 642 -14.30 19.23 -6.51
CA ALA A 642 -15.03 19.30 -5.25
C ALA A 642 -14.17 18.88 -4.04
N VAL A 643 -13.35 17.83 -4.18
CA VAL A 643 -12.38 17.40 -3.16
C VAL A 643 -11.39 18.53 -2.86
N THR A 644 -10.81 19.13 -3.90
CA THR A 644 -9.87 20.26 -3.74
C THR A 644 -10.53 21.44 -3.05
N ALA A 645 -11.74 21.83 -3.48
CA ALA A 645 -12.45 22.95 -2.89
C ALA A 645 -12.85 22.70 -1.42
N ALA A 646 -13.18 21.46 -1.05
CA ALA A 646 -13.45 21.09 0.34
C ALA A 646 -12.18 21.16 1.21
N SER A 647 -11.04 20.72 0.68
CA SER A 647 -9.74 20.87 1.38
C SER A 647 -9.34 22.34 1.54
N ASP A 648 -9.54 23.17 0.51
CA ASP A 648 -9.29 24.62 0.59
C ASP A 648 -10.22 25.30 1.62
N PHE A 649 -11.47 24.82 1.72
CA PHE A 649 -12.41 25.29 2.73
C PHE A 649 -11.95 24.94 4.15
N ALA A 650 -11.53 23.69 4.40
CA ALA A 650 -10.97 23.29 5.69
C ALA A 650 -9.76 24.15 6.09
N ALA A 651 -8.80 24.34 5.17
CA ALA A 651 -7.61 25.17 5.41
C ALA A 651 -7.96 26.65 5.71
N ALA A 652 -8.98 27.19 5.03
CA ALA A 652 -9.46 28.55 5.30
C ALA A 652 -10.11 28.69 6.69
N VAL A 653 -10.83 27.65 7.15
CA VAL A 653 -11.41 27.60 8.50
C VAL A 653 -10.33 27.49 9.56
N ASP A 654 -9.30 26.65 9.37
CA ASP A 654 -8.18 26.53 10.32
C ASP A 654 -7.48 27.88 10.51
N ALA A 655 -7.22 28.60 9.40
CA ALA A 655 -6.64 29.94 9.46
C ALA A 655 -7.55 30.95 10.18
N LEU A 656 -8.87 30.80 10.07
CA LEU A 656 -9.85 31.60 10.80
C LEU A 656 -9.84 31.27 12.30
N GLU A 657 -9.83 29.99 12.69
CA GLU A 657 -9.80 29.58 14.09
C GLU A 657 -8.58 30.15 14.82
N ILE A 658 -7.40 30.05 14.20
CA ILE A 658 -6.16 30.63 14.74
C ILE A 658 -6.28 32.15 14.91
N ALA A 659 -6.82 32.86 13.91
CA ALA A 659 -7.01 34.30 13.99
C ALA A 659 -8.00 34.70 15.10
N ILE A 660 -9.07 33.93 15.29
CA ILE A 660 -10.04 34.13 16.38
C ILE A 660 -9.39 33.94 17.75
N GLU A 661 -8.58 32.88 17.92
CA GLU A 661 -7.86 32.63 19.18
C GLU A 661 -6.90 33.77 19.52
N GLN A 662 -6.12 34.24 18.54
CA GLN A 662 -5.23 35.39 18.69
C GLN A 662 -6.00 36.67 19.07
N ALA A 663 -7.14 36.92 18.41
CA ALA A 663 -8.01 38.06 18.72
C ALA A 663 -8.65 37.95 20.11
N LEU A 664 -9.03 36.75 20.56
CA LEU A 664 -9.56 36.52 21.91
C LEU A 664 -8.50 36.80 22.97
N VAL A 665 -7.25 36.38 22.76
CA VAL A 665 -6.13 36.70 23.68
C VAL A 665 -5.94 38.21 23.77
N ALA A 666 -5.92 38.91 22.64
CA ALA A 666 -5.78 40.37 22.60
C ALA A 666 -6.96 41.10 23.28
N ALA A 667 -8.20 40.68 23.01
CA ALA A 667 -9.39 41.26 23.61
C ALA A 667 -9.45 41.04 25.13
N ASN A 668 -9.00 39.89 25.63
CA ASN A 668 -8.87 39.62 27.07
C ASN A 668 -7.81 40.51 27.71
N ALA A 669 -6.63 40.68 27.08
CA ALA A 669 -5.61 41.60 27.57
C ALA A 669 -6.11 43.06 27.64
N TYR A 670 -6.93 43.49 26.67
CA TYR A 670 -7.58 44.80 26.70
C TYR A 670 -8.65 44.90 27.82
N LEU A 671 -9.40 43.82 28.08
CA LEU A 671 -10.37 43.75 29.18
C LEU A 671 -9.70 43.86 30.56
N GLU A 672 -8.55 43.19 30.76
CA GLU A 672 -7.78 43.24 32.00
C GLU A 672 -7.30 44.66 32.36
N LEU A 673 -7.09 45.51 31.34
CA LEU A 673 -6.77 46.92 31.49
C LEU A 673 -8.01 47.82 31.63
N GLU A 674 -9.18 47.25 31.91
CA GLU A 674 -10.47 47.94 32.03
C GLU A 674 -10.89 48.65 30.73
N GLY A 675 -10.53 48.09 29.57
CA GLY A 675 -10.88 48.60 28.25
C GLY A 675 -12.38 48.70 27.98
N GLU A 676 -12.85 49.88 27.58
CA GLU A 676 -14.24 50.06 27.16
C GLU A 676 -14.53 49.29 25.86
N GLY A 677 -15.53 48.41 25.88
CA GLY A 677 -15.96 47.61 24.73
C GLY A 677 -15.30 46.23 24.61
N ALA A 678 -14.29 45.90 25.42
CA ALA A 678 -13.55 44.64 25.33
C ALA A 678 -14.45 43.40 25.51
N GLN A 679 -15.39 43.42 26.46
CA GLN A 679 -16.33 42.31 26.66
C GLN A 679 -17.22 42.06 25.44
N ALA A 680 -17.68 43.11 24.76
CA ALA A 680 -18.51 42.97 23.58
C ALA A 680 -17.73 42.36 22.40
N MET A 681 -16.43 42.64 22.31
CA MET A 681 -15.53 42.03 21.33
C MET A 681 -15.30 40.55 21.65
N ILE A 682 -15.06 40.17 22.91
CA ILE A 682 -14.95 38.78 23.34
C ILE A 682 -16.22 37.99 23.03
N ASP A 683 -17.39 38.56 23.33
CA ASP A 683 -18.68 37.92 23.04
C ASP A 683 -18.87 37.69 21.53
N ALA A 684 -18.46 38.65 20.68
CA ALA A 684 -18.51 38.53 19.23
C ALA A 684 -17.54 37.47 18.67
N LEU A 685 -16.30 37.46 19.15
CA LEU A 685 -15.28 36.49 18.74
C LEU A 685 -15.65 35.06 19.19
N THR A 686 -16.24 34.90 20.38
CA THR A 686 -16.73 33.59 20.85
C THR A 686 -17.86 33.05 19.96
N ALA A 687 -18.76 33.93 19.53
CA ALA A 687 -19.80 33.57 18.56
C ALA A 687 -19.21 33.21 17.20
N MET A 688 -18.16 33.92 16.76
CA MET A 688 -17.42 33.59 15.54
C MET A 688 -16.72 32.23 15.64
N GLN A 689 -16.09 31.91 16.78
CA GLN A 689 -15.47 30.61 17.03
C GLN A 689 -16.49 29.47 16.92
N THR A 690 -17.68 29.64 17.50
CA THR A 690 -18.75 28.64 17.42
C THR A 690 -19.20 28.41 15.97
N ALA A 691 -19.21 29.45 15.15
CA ALA A 691 -19.54 29.33 13.73
C ALA A 691 -18.41 28.68 12.90
N ALA A 692 -17.14 29.02 13.20
CA ALA A 692 -15.98 28.43 12.54
C ALA A 692 -15.89 26.91 12.78
N VAL A 693 -16.13 26.44 14.02
CA VAL A 693 -16.18 25.01 14.33
C VAL A 693 -17.23 24.29 13.48
N ALA A 694 -18.43 24.86 13.35
CA ALA A 694 -19.49 24.29 12.50
C ALA A 694 -19.13 24.32 11.00
N GLN A 695 -18.38 25.33 10.55
CA GLN A 695 -17.84 25.38 9.18
C GLN A 695 -16.80 24.28 8.95
N GLY A 696 -15.93 24.01 9.92
CA GLY A 696 -14.95 22.93 9.85
C GLY A 696 -15.60 21.55 9.76
N GLU A 697 -16.64 21.29 10.56
CA GLU A 697 -17.44 20.07 10.47
C GLU A 697 -18.07 19.91 9.07
N LEU A 698 -18.65 21.00 8.53
CA LEU A 698 -19.21 21.00 7.18
C LEU A 698 -18.16 20.74 6.09
N ALA A 699 -16.96 21.32 6.22
CA ALA A 699 -15.86 21.08 5.28
C ALA A 699 -15.49 19.59 5.23
N SER A 700 -15.40 18.95 6.41
CA SER A 700 -15.13 17.51 6.52
C SER A 700 -16.24 16.66 5.88
N GLU A 701 -17.51 16.99 6.10
CA GLU A 701 -18.65 16.29 5.48
C GLU A 701 -18.65 16.41 3.95
N GLN A 702 -18.37 17.62 3.44
CA GLN A 702 -18.29 17.89 2.00
C GLN A 702 -17.12 17.15 1.36
N PHE A 703 -15.97 17.09 2.03
CA PHE A 703 -14.83 16.31 1.57
C PHE A 703 -15.17 14.83 1.42
N VAL A 704 -15.75 14.21 2.46
CA VAL A 704 -16.14 12.79 2.44
C VAL A 704 -17.11 12.50 1.30
N THR A 705 -18.10 13.37 1.11
CA THR A 705 -19.09 13.22 0.03
C THR A 705 -18.43 13.36 -1.35
N ALA A 706 -17.60 14.38 -1.55
CA ALA A 706 -16.87 14.62 -2.80
C ALA A 706 -15.93 13.46 -3.14
N TYR A 707 -15.20 12.93 -2.15
CA TYR A 707 -14.27 11.84 -2.34
C TYR A 707 -14.97 10.53 -2.68
N ASN A 708 -16.13 10.24 -2.06
CA ASN A 708 -16.94 9.09 -2.43
C ASN A 708 -17.45 9.18 -3.89
N LEU A 709 -17.81 10.38 -4.36
CA LEU A 709 -18.15 10.61 -5.76
C LEU A 709 -16.95 10.40 -6.68
N GLN A 710 -15.75 10.83 -6.26
CA GLN A 710 -14.51 10.59 -6.98
C GLN A 710 -14.26 9.09 -7.16
N LEU A 711 -14.29 8.31 -6.09
CA LEU A 711 -14.10 6.85 -6.14
C LEU A 711 -15.15 6.15 -7.02
N ALA A 712 -16.40 6.59 -6.95
CA ALA A 712 -17.47 6.07 -7.81
C ALA A 712 -17.20 6.38 -9.29
N ALA A 713 -16.75 7.59 -9.61
CA ALA A 713 -16.39 7.99 -10.96
C ALA A 713 -15.14 7.25 -11.48
N GLU A 714 -14.09 7.08 -10.67
CA GLU A 714 -12.90 6.29 -11.02
C GLU A 714 -13.27 4.83 -11.35
N THR A 715 -14.10 4.22 -10.51
CA THR A 715 -14.59 2.85 -10.72
C THR A 715 -15.40 2.76 -12.02
N ALA A 716 -16.24 3.76 -12.30
CA ALA A 716 -17.01 3.82 -13.53
C ALA A 716 -16.11 4.00 -14.77
N VAL A 717 -15.11 4.89 -14.71
CA VAL A 717 -14.13 5.09 -15.79
C VAL A 717 -13.42 3.78 -16.13
N ALA A 718 -12.84 3.09 -15.13
CA ALA A 718 -12.14 1.83 -15.35
C ALA A 718 -13.07 0.75 -15.94
N LYS A 719 -14.30 0.65 -15.44
CA LYS A 719 -15.29 -0.30 -15.97
C LYS A 719 -15.69 0.04 -17.42
N LEU A 720 -15.87 1.31 -17.74
CA LEU A 720 -16.28 1.77 -19.08
C LEU A 720 -15.13 1.70 -20.10
N GLU A 721 -13.87 1.75 -19.65
CA GLU A 721 -12.71 1.44 -20.48
C GLU A 721 -12.70 -0.03 -20.90
N VAL A 722 -12.95 -0.95 -19.96
CA VAL A 722 -13.13 -2.37 -20.29
C VAL A 722 -14.32 -2.57 -21.24
N LEU A 723 -15.44 -1.86 -21.03
CA LEU A 723 -16.58 -1.90 -21.95
C LEU A 723 -16.19 -1.54 -23.40
N THR A 724 -15.27 -0.59 -23.59
CA THR A 724 -14.77 -0.23 -24.94
C THR A 724 -14.11 -1.43 -25.61
N SER A 725 -13.30 -2.18 -24.86
CA SER A 725 -12.67 -3.42 -25.34
C SER A 725 -13.68 -4.54 -25.56
N VAL A 726 -14.72 -4.63 -24.70
CA VAL A 726 -15.84 -5.57 -24.85
C VAL A 726 -16.58 -5.27 -26.15
N LYS A 727 -16.97 -4.02 -26.41
CA LYS A 727 -17.66 -3.61 -27.65
C LYS A 727 -16.84 -3.91 -28.90
N ALA A 728 -15.53 -3.65 -28.87
CA ALA A 728 -14.63 -3.98 -29.98
C ALA A 728 -14.53 -5.50 -30.22
N THR A 729 -14.47 -6.28 -29.14
CA THR A 729 -14.50 -7.76 -29.24
C THR A 729 -15.84 -8.24 -29.78
N SER A 730 -16.97 -7.70 -29.31
CA SER A 730 -18.29 -8.00 -29.85
C SER A 730 -18.46 -7.58 -31.32
N GLU A 731 -17.85 -6.48 -31.75
CA GLU A 731 -17.78 -6.09 -33.17
C GLU A 731 -17.00 -7.11 -34.00
N SER A 732 -15.88 -7.64 -33.48
CA SER A 732 -15.16 -8.72 -34.18
C SER A 732 -16.01 -9.97 -34.36
N LEU A 733 -16.94 -10.28 -33.44
CA LEU A 733 -17.89 -11.39 -33.62
C LEU A 733 -18.78 -11.20 -34.86
N SER A 734 -19.15 -9.97 -35.20
CA SER A 734 -19.95 -9.72 -36.42
C SER A 734 -19.18 -9.88 -37.72
N THR A 735 -17.85 -9.96 -37.65
CA THR A 735 -16.98 -10.26 -38.81
C THR A 735 -16.58 -11.73 -38.89
N MET A 736 -16.99 -12.55 -37.91
CA MET A 736 -16.73 -13.98 -37.92
C MET A 736 -17.72 -14.68 -38.86
N THR A 737 -17.17 -15.36 -39.86
CA THR A 737 -17.92 -16.28 -40.71
C THR A 737 -17.40 -17.68 -40.40
N VAL A 738 -18.24 -18.50 -39.77
CA VAL A 738 -17.89 -19.89 -39.44
C VAL A 738 -18.38 -20.82 -40.55
N LEU A 739 -19.61 -20.60 -41.02
CA LEU A 739 -20.23 -21.36 -42.11
C LEU A 739 -21.36 -20.52 -42.73
N THR A 740 -21.24 -20.13 -44.00
CA THR A 740 -22.35 -19.52 -44.76
C THR A 740 -23.37 -20.58 -45.16
N GLY A 741 -24.58 -20.15 -45.54
CA GLY A 741 -25.60 -21.07 -46.07
C GLY A 741 -25.09 -21.96 -47.22
N THR A 742 -24.19 -21.46 -48.08
CA THR A 742 -23.58 -22.25 -49.17
C THR A 742 -22.55 -23.28 -48.68
N GLY A 743 -21.79 -22.98 -47.62
CA GLY A 743 -20.89 -23.95 -46.99
C GLY A 743 -21.65 -25.04 -46.23
N ALA A 744 -22.73 -24.66 -45.55
CA ALA A 744 -23.64 -25.59 -44.88
C ALA A 744 -24.30 -26.57 -45.86
N ASP A 745 -24.79 -26.06 -46.99
CA ASP A 745 -25.40 -26.87 -48.04
C ASP A 745 -24.36 -27.84 -48.64
N ALA A 746 -23.09 -27.45 -48.79
CA ALA A 746 -22.03 -28.34 -49.28
C ALA A 746 -21.72 -29.52 -48.34
N VAL A 747 -21.74 -29.29 -47.02
CA VAL A 747 -21.58 -30.35 -46.02
C VAL A 747 -22.80 -31.29 -46.02
N ALA A 748 -24.01 -30.74 -46.10
CA ALA A 748 -25.25 -31.51 -46.17
C ALA A 748 -25.31 -32.37 -47.45
N ASP A 749 -25.00 -31.78 -48.60
CA ASP A 749 -24.95 -32.48 -49.89
C ASP A 749 -23.93 -33.63 -49.84
N ALA A 750 -22.75 -33.41 -49.24
CA ALA A 750 -21.74 -34.45 -49.08
C ALA A 750 -22.19 -35.60 -48.15
N ALA A 751 -22.91 -35.29 -47.08
CA ALA A 751 -23.50 -36.30 -46.19
C ALA A 751 -24.56 -37.13 -46.90
N ASP A 752 -25.44 -36.50 -47.69
CA ASP A 752 -26.43 -37.17 -48.52
C ASP A 752 -25.76 -38.08 -49.56
N ILE A 753 -24.70 -37.60 -50.23
CA ILE A 753 -23.91 -38.39 -51.18
C ILE A 753 -23.27 -39.60 -50.49
N LEU A 754 -22.68 -39.41 -49.31
CA LEU A 754 -22.04 -40.48 -48.54
C LEU A 754 -23.08 -41.55 -48.13
N ALA A 755 -24.24 -41.13 -47.63
CA ALA A 755 -25.34 -42.02 -47.26
C ALA A 755 -25.85 -42.80 -48.48
N ASP A 756 -26.08 -42.12 -49.60
CA ASP A 756 -26.52 -42.75 -50.85
C ASP A 756 -25.51 -43.77 -51.38
N VAL A 757 -24.22 -43.45 -51.31
CA VAL A 757 -23.17 -44.39 -51.75
C VAL A 757 -23.07 -45.57 -50.79
N ILE A 758 -23.12 -45.37 -49.47
CA ILE A 758 -23.11 -46.47 -48.50
C ILE A 758 -24.31 -47.41 -48.72
N ASP A 759 -25.51 -46.86 -48.91
CA ASP A 759 -26.72 -47.63 -49.23
C ASP A 759 -26.57 -48.40 -50.56
N GLU A 760 -26.04 -47.74 -51.60
CA GLU A 760 -25.76 -48.39 -52.89
C GLU A 760 -24.77 -49.55 -52.74
N LEU A 761 -23.71 -49.36 -51.96
CA LEU A 761 -22.70 -50.39 -51.69
C LEU A 761 -23.28 -51.57 -50.89
N ALA A 762 -24.15 -51.30 -49.92
CA ALA A 762 -24.86 -52.33 -49.15
C ALA A 762 -25.76 -53.19 -50.06
N GLU A 763 -26.44 -52.58 -51.04
CA GLU A 763 -27.29 -53.29 -52.01
C GLU A 763 -26.49 -54.17 -53.00
N MET A 764 -25.21 -53.85 -53.25
CA MET A 764 -24.35 -54.59 -54.19
C MET A 764 -23.84 -55.93 -53.64
N GLY A 765 -23.76 -56.09 -52.30
CA GLY A 765 -23.41 -57.34 -51.62
C GLY A 765 -22.00 -57.88 -51.92
N ASN A 766 -21.08 -57.04 -52.40
CA ASN A 766 -19.68 -57.39 -52.65
C ASN A 766 -18.75 -56.79 -51.59
N ASN A 767 -17.73 -57.54 -51.16
CA ASN A 767 -16.80 -57.12 -50.10
C ASN A 767 -15.74 -56.10 -50.53
N SER A 768 -15.58 -55.80 -51.82
CA SER A 768 -14.70 -54.72 -52.31
C SER A 768 -15.03 -54.37 -53.77
N GLY A 769 -14.71 -53.14 -54.18
CA GLY A 769 -14.97 -52.69 -55.54
C GLY A 769 -14.52 -51.27 -55.83
N THR A 770 -14.48 -50.93 -57.12
CA THR A 770 -14.29 -49.57 -57.63
C THR A 770 -15.36 -49.30 -58.69
N GLY A 771 -15.95 -48.12 -58.69
CA GLY A 771 -17.00 -47.77 -59.65
C GLY A 771 -17.39 -46.30 -59.57
N THR A 772 -18.43 -45.95 -60.33
CA THR A 772 -19.09 -44.64 -60.26
C THR A 772 -20.45 -44.86 -59.63
N SER A 773 -20.86 -44.01 -58.68
CA SER A 773 -22.17 -44.12 -58.04
C SER A 773 -23.28 -44.01 -59.09
N THR A 774 -24.28 -44.88 -58.99
CA THR A 774 -25.46 -44.82 -59.85
C THR A 774 -26.51 -43.84 -59.32
N ARG A 775 -26.43 -43.48 -58.04
CA ARG A 775 -27.25 -42.44 -57.40
C ARG A 775 -26.66 -41.05 -57.59
N ASN A 776 -25.32 -40.95 -57.57
CA ASN A 776 -24.56 -39.71 -57.72
C ASN A 776 -23.48 -39.85 -58.82
N ALA A 777 -23.89 -39.71 -60.09
CA ALA A 777 -23.09 -40.09 -61.27
C ALA A 777 -21.75 -39.34 -61.47
N ASP A 778 -21.52 -38.24 -60.75
CA ASP A 778 -20.28 -37.46 -60.79
C ASP A 778 -19.26 -37.91 -59.72
N TRP A 779 -19.62 -38.90 -58.89
CA TRP A 779 -18.80 -39.43 -57.81
C TRP A 779 -18.32 -40.85 -58.10
N ASP A 780 -17.00 -41.02 -58.12
CA ASP A 780 -16.36 -42.32 -58.15
C ASP A 780 -16.11 -42.82 -56.72
N TYR A 781 -16.32 -44.12 -56.49
CA TYR A 781 -16.04 -44.79 -55.22
C TYR A 781 -15.01 -45.91 -55.38
N ALA A 782 -14.24 -46.14 -54.32
CA ALA A 782 -13.40 -47.30 -54.11
C ALA A 782 -13.54 -47.75 -52.65
N TYR A 783 -13.86 -49.02 -52.42
CA TYR A 783 -14.11 -49.52 -51.07
C TYR A 783 -13.64 -50.96 -50.87
N SER A 784 -13.41 -51.33 -49.60
CA SER A 784 -13.17 -52.69 -49.13
C SER A 784 -13.84 -52.85 -47.77
N LEU A 785 -14.84 -53.73 -47.68
CA LEU A 785 -15.48 -54.12 -46.41
C LEU A 785 -14.56 -55.06 -45.60
N ASP A 786 -13.69 -55.81 -46.26
CA ASP A 786 -12.71 -56.68 -45.59
C ASP A 786 -11.60 -55.86 -44.91
N ASP A 787 -11.14 -54.78 -45.58
CA ASP A 787 -10.12 -53.85 -45.03
C ASP A 787 -10.75 -52.62 -44.35
N LEU A 788 -12.09 -52.53 -44.32
CA LEU A 788 -12.87 -51.40 -43.81
C LEU A 788 -12.40 -50.03 -44.32
N THR A 789 -12.25 -49.89 -45.64
CA THR A 789 -11.84 -48.64 -46.30
C THR A 789 -12.87 -48.14 -47.30
N LEU A 790 -13.02 -46.83 -47.39
CA LEU A 790 -13.85 -46.13 -48.36
C LEU A 790 -13.11 -44.90 -48.88
N MET A 791 -13.19 -44.66 -50.18
CA MET A 791 -12.71 -43.46 -50.83
C MET A 791 -13.73 -43.03 -51.89
N LEU A 792 -14.22 -41.81 -51.79
CA LEU A 792 -15.08 -41.14 -52.74
C LEU A 792 -14.30 -39.99 -53.38
N SER A 793 -14.46 -39.78 -54.68
CA SER A 793 -13.83 -38.67 -55.37
C SER A 793 -14.69 -38.14 -56.50
N ASN A 794 -14.81 -36.82 -56.60
CA ASN A 794 -15.39 -36.13 -57.74
C ASN A 794 -14.27 -35.44 -58.53
N ALA A 795 -13.92 -35.98 -59.69
CA ALA A 795 -12.82 -35.46 -60.49
C ALA A 795 -13.09 -34.08 -61.11
N THR A 796 -14.36 -33.65 -61.18
CA THR A 796 -14.76 -32.38 -61.79
C THR A 796 -14.60 -31.22 -60.81
N THR A 797 -15.06 -31.40 -59.58
CA THR A 797 -14.95 -30.40 -58.51
C THR A 797 -13.63 -30.52 -57.74
N GLY A 798 -13.03 -31.72 -57.75
CA GLY A 798 -11.85 -32.06 -56.98
C GLY A 798 -12.17 -32.39 -55.52
N GLU A 799 -13.44 -32.68 -55.22
CA GLU A 799 -13.89 -33.10 -53.88
C GLU A 799 -13.51 -34.56 -53.62
N MET A 800 -13.20 -34.88 -52.36
CA MET A 800 -12.85 -36.22 -51.93
C MET A 800 -13.36 -36.49 -50.52
N ILE A 801 -13.72 -37.75 -50.24
CA ILE A 801 -13.98 -38.26 -48.88
C ILE A 801 -13.20 -39.56 -48.75
N ASN A 802 -12.44 -39.73 -47.69
CA ASN A 802 -11.71 -40.96 -47.40
C ASN A 802 -11.99 -41.42 -45.96
N ALA A 803 -12.27 -42.70 -45.76
CA ALA A 803 -12.48 -43.29 -44.44
C ALA A 803 -11.80 -44.65 -44.33
N ALA A 804 -11.27 -44.95 -43.16
CA ALA A 804 -10.79 -46.26 -42.77
C ALA A 804 -11.27 -46.55 -41.35
N ALA A 805 -11.67 -47.79 -41.08
CA ALA A 805 -12.24 -48.15 -39.79
C ALA A 805 -11.62 -49.41 -39.17
N SER A 806 -11.80 -49.58 -37.86
CA SER A 806 -11.42 -50.77 -37.11
C SER A 806 -12.47 -51.08 -36.05
N TYR A 807 -12.71 -52.37 -35.81
CA TYR A 807 -13.52 -52.84 -34.68
C TYR A 807 -12.62 -53.02 -33.45
N GLU A 808 -12.88 -52.25 -32.39
CA GLU A 808 -12.10 -52.24 -31.15
C GLU A 808 -12.99 -52.62 -29.96
N GLY A 809 -13.25 -53.92 -29.80
CA GLY A 809 -14.09 -54.43 -28.72
C GLY A 809 -15.56 -54.05 -28.91
N ASP A 810 -16.08 -53.15 -28.07
CA ASP A 810 -17.42 -52.56 -28.13
C ASP A 810 -17.48 -51.27 -28.96
N LYS A 811 -16.39 -50.91 -29.66
CA LYS A 811 -16.30 -49.70 -30.46
C LYS A 811 -16.10 -49.99 -31.96
N LEU A 812 -16.70 -49.17 -32.80
CA LEU A 812 -16.28 -48.97 -34.19
C LEU A 812 -15.56 -47.63 -34.28
N VAL A 813 -14.26 -47.67 -34.62
CA VAL A 813 -13.40 -46.50 -34.71
C VAL A 813 -13.17 -46.19 -36.18
N VAL A 814 -13.46 -44.97 -36.61
CA VAL A 814 -13.38 -44.52 -38.00
C VAL A 814 -12.47 -43.30 -38.09
N ALA A 815 -11.32 -43.45 -38.74
CA ALA A 815 -10.51 -42.32 -39.17
C ALA A 815 -10.94 -41.89 -40.56
N TRP A 816 -11.23 -40.61 -40.73
CA TRP A 816 -11.76 -40.10 -41.99
C TRP A 816 -11.20 -38.73 -42.32
N GLY A 817 -11.44 -38.27 -43.53
CA GLY A 817 -11.42 -36.86 -43.85
C GLY A 817 -12.01 -36.60 -45.22
N ALA A 818 -12.00 -35.32 -45.59
CA ALA A 818 -12.70 -34.84 -46.75
C ALA A 818 -12.14 -33.52 -47.25
N THR A 819 -12.36 -33.26 -48.53
CA THR A 819 -12.26 -31.94 -49.13
C THR A 819 -13.55 -31.72 -49.90
N LEU A 820 -14.38 -30.79 -49.44
CA LEU A 820 -15.70 -30.47 -49.99
C LEU A 820 -15.68 -29.06 -50.57
N LYS A 821 -16.40 -28.81 -51.65
CA LYS A 821 -16.41 -27.50 -52.33
C LYS A 821 -17.83 -27.03 -52.59
N GLY A 822 -18.17 -25.87 -52.04
CA GLY A 822 -19.42 -25.17 -52.29
C GLY A 822 -19.35 -24.22 -53.50
N GLU A 823 -20.40 -23.43 -53.69
CA GLU A 823 -20.43 -22.33 -54.64
C GLU A 823 -19.54 -21.15 -54.17
N ASN A 824 -19.16 -20.23 -55.08
CA ASN A 824 -18.43 -18.98 -54.77
C ASN A 824 -17.08 -19.14 -54.02
N ASP A 825 -16.28 -20.14 -54.40
CA ASP A 825 -14.94 -20.40 -53.82
C ASP A 825 -14.95 -20.84 -52.33
N VAL A 826 -16.11 -21.31 -51.81
CA VAL A 826 -16.23 -21.90 -50.46
C VAL A 826 -15.71 -23.33 -50.44
N SER A 827 -14.94 -23.72 -49.42
CA SER A 827 -14.48 -25.10 -49.23
C SER A 827 -14.39 -25.52 -47.77
N VAL A 828 -14.69 -26.79 -47.48
CA VAL A 828 -14.52 -27.41 -46.15
C VAL A 828 -13.51 -28.55 -46.30
N GLU A 829 -12.43 -28.50 -45.53
CA GLU A 829 -11.39 -29.52 -45.48
C GLU A 829 -11.33 -30.14 -44.07
N LEU A 830 -11.44 -31.45 -43.99
CA LEU A 830 -11.15 -32.21 -42.80
C LEU A 830 -9.73 -32.75 -42.92
N VAL A 831 -8.88 -32.37 -41.98
CA VAL A 831 -7.46 -32.72 -42.02
C VAL A 831 -7.30 -34.25 -42.00
N THR A 832 -6.36 -34.76 -42.78
CA THR A 832 -6.02 -36.19 -42.85
C THR A 832 -4.52 -36.42 -42.73
N ALA A 833 -4.13 -37.51 -42.05
CA ALA A 833 -2.73 -37.87 -41.91
C ALA A 833 -2.09 -38.12 -43.28
N ALA A 834 -0.76 -38.01 -43.35
CA ALA A 834 0.02 -38.29 -44.56
C ALA A 834 -0.27 -39.68 -45.18
N THR A 835 -0.79 -40.62 -44.38
CA THR A 835 -1.34 -41.89 -44.85
C THR A 835 -2.54 -42.31 -44.01
N GLN A 836 -3.54 -42.92 -44.65
CA GLN A 836 -4.78 -43.35 -43.98
C GLN A 836 -4.58 -44.41 -42.88
N THR A 837 -3.55 -45.25 -43.00
CA THR A 837 -3.17 -46.22 -41.95
C THR A 837 -2.68 -45.52 -40.68
N GLN A 838 -1.98 -44.40 -40.82
CA GLN A 838 -1.52 -43.60 -39.68
C GLN A 838 -2.72 -42.94 -38.99
N ALA A 839 -3.61 -42.30 -39.76
CA ALA A 839 -4.84 -41.69 -39.24
C ALA A 839 -5.70 -42.70 -38.45
N LEU A 840 -5.86 -43.94 -38.95
CA LEU A 840 -6.59 -44.99 -38.23
C LEU A 840 -5.89 -45.42 -36.94
N THR A 841 -4.55 -45.50 -36.94
CA THR A 841 -3.79 -45.84 -35.73
C THR A 841 -3.98 -44.77 -34.65
N ASP A 842 -3.86 -43.50 -35.03
CA ASP A 842 -4.00 -42.38 -34.10
C ASP A 842 -5.45 -42.31 -33.55
N CYS A 843 -6.46 -42.52 -34.42
CA CYS A 843 -7.87 -42.56 -34.01
C CYS A 843 -8.20 -43.75 -33.07
N VAL A 844 -7.57 -44.91 -33.26
CA VAL A 844 -7.69 -46.07 -32.34
C VAL A 844 -7.02 -45.77 -30.98
N ASP A 845 -5.83 -45.18 -30.99
CA ASP A 845 -5.13 -44.78 -29.77
C ASP A 845 -5.93 -43.70 -28.99
N PHE A 846 -6.60 -42.79 -29.68
CA PHE A 846 -7.52 -41.81 -29.11
C PHE A 846 -8.77 -42.48 -28.50
N ALA A 847 -9.43 -43.37 -29.24
CA ALA A 847 -10.59 -44.12 -28.74
C ALA A 847 -10.26 -45.01 -27.52
N ALA A 848 -8.99 -45.43 -27.38
CA ALA A 848 -8.46 -46.14 -26.22
C ALA A 848 -8.05 -45.21 -25.06
N GLY A 849 -8.08 -43.88 -25.25
CA GLY A 849 -7.65 -42.87 -24.28
C GLY A 849 -6.14 -42.81 -24.07
N THR A 850 -5.35 -43.29 -25.03
CA THR A 850 -3.87 -43.32 -24.96
C THR A 850 -3.25 -42.01 -25.46
N ILE A 851 -3.93 -41.32 -26.38
CA ILE A 851 -3.58 -39.98 -26.88
C ILE A 851 -4.81 -39.06 -26.84
N ASP A 852 -4.61 -37.75 -26.91
CA ASP A 852 -5.69 -36.76 -26.87
C ASP A 852 -6.11 -36.25 -28.27
N ALA A 853 -7.21 -35.48 -28.33
CA ALA A 853 -7.79 -34.98 -29.58
C ALA A 853 -6.88 -34.02 -30.37
N THR A 854 -5.86 -33.43 -29.74
CA THR A 854 -4.89 -32.56 -30.45
C THR A 854 -3.86 -33.37 -31.25
N GLN A 855 -3.80 -34.69 -31.03
CA GLN A 855 -2.82 -35.60 -31.63
C GLN A 855 -3.41 -36.45 -32.77
N ILE A 856 -4.69 -36.26 -33.10
CA ILE A 856 -5.41 -36.93 -34.19
C ILE A 856 -5.79 -35.91 -35.26
N ASP A 857 -6.01 -36.33 -36.50
CA ASP A 857 -6.56 -35.44 -37.53
C ASP A 857 -8.09 -35.38 -37.44
N SER A 858 -8.80 -36.41 -37.88
CA SER A 858 -10.27 -36.50 -37.79
C SER A 858 -10.71 -37.94 -37.49
N CYS A 859 -11.55 -38.09 -36.46
CA CYS A 859 -11.90 -39.36 -35.85
C CYS A 859 -13.37 -39.39 -35.43
N LEU A 860 -14.01 -40.55 -35.64
CA LEU A 860 -15.39 -40.85 -35.29
C LEU A 860 -15.42 -42.19 -34.55
N VAL A 861 -16.02 -42.21 -33.37
CA VAL A 861 -16.06 -43.37 -32.48
C VAL A 861 -17.52 -43.67 -32.14
N PHE A 862 -17.99 -44.83 -32.58
CA PHE A 862 -19.29 -45.37 -32.17
C PHE A 862 -19.07 -46.41 -31.08
N THR A 863 -19.75 -46.25 -29.95
CA THR A 863 -19.76 -47.23 -28.86
C THR A 863 -21.11 -47.92 -28.84
N PHE A 864 -21.09 -49.25 -28.82
CA PHE A 864 -22.27 -50.10 -28.86
C PHE A 864 -22.55 -50.75 -27.50
N ASP A 865 -23.78 -51.21 -27.27
CA ASP A 865 -24.11 -52.07 -26.12
C ASP A 865 -23.52 -53.49 -26.31
N GLY A 866 -22.21 -53.61 -26.08
CA GLY A 866 -21.44 -54.84 -26.17
C GLY A 866 -20.50 -54.94 -27.38
N ALA A 867 -19.74 -56.03 -27.45
CA ALA A 867 -18.69 -56.19 -28.45
C ALA A 867 -19.23 -56.35 -29.89
N VAL A 868 -18.66 -55.59 -30.83
CA VAL A 868 -19.03 -55.56 -32.25
C VAL A 868 -17.93 -56.07 -33.18
N THR A 869 -18.35 -56.69 -34.27
CA THR A 869 -17.55 -57.21 -35.38
C THR A 869 -18.34 -57.03 -36.68
N ALA A 870 -17.69 -57.31 -37.82
CA ALA A 870 -18.34 -57.29 -39.13
C ALA A 870 -19.60 -58.18 -39.25
N ASP A 871 -19.77 -59.20 -38.38
CA ASP A 871 -20.88 -60.14 -38.44
C ASP A 871 -22.11 -59.71 -37.60
N ASN A 872 -21.95 -58.79 -36.65
CA ASN A 872 -23.01 -58.42 -35.69
C ASN A 872 -23.25 -56.92 -35.53
N VAL A 873 -22.48 -56.06 -36.22
CA VAL A 873 -22.64 -54.60 -36.12
C VAL A 873 -24.03 -54.13 -36.58
N ASP A 874 -24.65 -54.81 -37.56
CA ASP A 874 -25.97 -54.43 -38.11
C ASP A 874 -27.12 -54.57 -37.10
N ASP A 875 -26.98 -55.41 -36.08
CA ASP A 875 -27.99 -55.66 -35.03
C ASP A 875 -27.62 -54.99 -33.70
N ALA A 876 -26.49 -54.28 -33.63
CA ALA A 876 -25.98 -53.67 -32.41
C ALA A 876 -26.56 -52.26 -32.17
N GLU A 877 -26.91 -51.96 -30.92
CA GLU A 877 -27.44 -50.66 -30.51
C GLU A 877 -26.28 -49.71 -30.16
N ILE A 878 -26.26 -48.52 -30.76
CA ILE A 878 -25.28 -47.48 -30.45
C ILE A 878 -25.74 -46.75 -29.20
N ILE A 879 -24.89 -46.70 -28.18
CA ILE A 879 -25.19 -46.00 -26.91
C ILE A 879 -24.47 -44.65 -26.81
N MET A 880 -23.37 -44.46 -27.57
CA MET A 880 -22.61 -43.22 -27.56
C MET A 880 -21.91 -43.01 -28.91
N THR A 881 -21.95 -41.78 -29.39
CA THR A 881 -21.18 -41.34 -30.56
C THR A 881 -20.29 -40.18 -30.15
N GLU A 882 -18.99 -40.30 -30.43
CA GLU A 882 -18.00 -39.25 -30.20
C GLU A 882 -17.30 -38.93 -31.52
N THR A 883 -17.22 -37.65 -31.86
CA THR A 883 -16.50 -37.17 -33.05
C THR A 883 -15.53 -36.09 -32.63
N ALA A 884 -14.33 -36.09 -33.21
CA ALA A 884 -13.31 -35.07 -33.04
C ALA A 884 -12.61 -34.87 -34.38
N ASN A 885 -12.87 -33.72 -35.01
CA ASN A 885 -12.50 -33.44 -36.38
C ASN A 885 -11.72 -32.13 -36.48
N HIS A 886 -10.48 -32.17 -36.96
CA HIS A 886 -9.80 -30.95 -37.38
C HIS A 886 -10.38 -30.47 -38.70
N VAL A 887 -10.96 -29.27 -38.69
CA VAL A 887 -11.66 -28.67 -39.82
C VAL A 887 -10.99 -27.36 -40.21
N GLU A 888 -10.75 -27.19 -41.50
CA GLU A 888 -10.43 -25.93 -42.14
C GLU A 888 -11.61 -25.55 -43.05
N ILE A 889 -12.19 -24.38 -42.85
CA ILE A 889 -13.33 -23.87 -43.63
C ILE A 889 -12.88 -22.56 -44.27
N ILE A 890 -12.94 -22.48 -45.58
CA ILE A 890 -12.66 -21.26 -46.34
C ILE A 890 -13.99 -20.78 -46.88
N ASP A 891 -14.51 -19.66 -46.37
CA ASP A 891 -15.83 -19.17 -46.72
C ASP A 891 -15.91 -17.64 -46.76
N GLY A 892 -15.75 -17.08 -47.97
CA GLY A 892 -15.72 -15.62 -48.17
C GLY A 892 -14.37 -14.98 -47.81
N ASP A 893 -14.40 -13.81 -47.18
CA ASP A 893 -13.20 -13.01 -46.86
C ASP A 893 -12.48 -13.47 -45.57
N SER A 894 -13.09 -14.36 -44.78
CA SER A 894 -12.54 -14.95 -43.54
C SER A 894 -12.75 -16.48 -43.54
N GLY A 895 -11.77 -17.23 -43.04
CA GLY A 895 -11.84 -18.70 -42.92
C GLY A 895 -11.71 -19.15 -41.46
N PHE A 896 -12.15 -20.36 -41.16
CA PHE A 896 -12.02 -21.02 -39.86
C PHE A 896 -10.99 -22.15 -39.93
N THR A 897 -10.21 -22.33 -38.86
CA THR A 897 -9.36 -23.52 -38.68
C THR A 897 -9.41 -23.94 -37.22
N GLY A 898 -9.77 -25.19 -36.94
CA GLY A 898 -9.92 -25.65 -35.57
C GLY A 898 -10.41 -27.08 -35.46
N MET A 899 -10.99 -27.38 -34.30
CA MET A 899 -11.54 -28.68 -33.92
C MET A 899 -13.06 -28.59 -33.79
N LEU A 900 -13.78 -29.44 -34.50
CA LEU A 900 -15.20 -29.73 -34.31
C LEU A 900 -15.33 -31.04 -33.52
N SER A 901 -15.90 -30.97 -32.33
CA SER A 901 -16.22 -32.11 -31.50
C SER A 901 -17.73 -32.27 -31.37
N ILE A 902 -18.23 -33.49 -31.49
CA ILE A 902 -19.64 -33.81 -31.28
C ILE A 902 -19.71 -35.00 -30.35
N THR A 903 -20.54 -34.91 -29.32
CA THR A 903 -20.84 -36.03 -28.43
C THR A 903 -22.35 -36.20 -28.38
N ALA A 904 -22.81 -37.43 -28.56
CA ALA A 904 -24.21 -37.81 -28.38
C ALA A 904 -24.27 -39.06 -27.49
N ASP A 905 -24.99 -38.96 -26.39
CA ASP A 905 -25.18 -40.04 -25.41
C ASP A 905 -26.67 -40.41 -25.38
N ASP A 906 -26.97 -41.58 -25.95
CA ASP A 906 -28.33 -42.12 -26.06
C ASP A 906 -28.89 -42.53 -24.69
N ALA A 907 -28.02 -42.87 -23.72
CA ALA A 907 -28.47 -43.23 -22.38
C ALA A 907 -28.96 -42.03 -21.55
N THR A 908 -28.55 -40.82 -21.93
CA THR A 908 -28.94 -39.57 -21.24
C THR A 908 -29.81 -38.65 -22.08
N ASP A 909 -30.17 -39.05 -23.30
CA ASP A 909 -30.86 -38.22 -24.31
C ASP A 909 -30.20 -36.82 -24.42
N SER A 910 -28.87 -36.77 -24.37
CA SER A 910 -28.11 -35.53 -24.37
C SER A 910 -27.01 -35.52 -25.42
N GLY A 911 -26.72 -34.32 -25.92
CA GLY A 911 -25.64 -34.13 -26.87
C GLY A 911 -24.98 -32.78 -26.73
N SER A 912 -23.75 -32.68 -27.21
CA SER A 912 -23.03 -31.43 -27.31
C SER A 912 -22.29 -31.32 -28.63
N ILE A 913 -22.24 -30.11 -29.16
CA ILE A 913 -21.42 -29.72 -30.30
C ILE A 913 -20.45 -28.66 -29.79
N THR A 914 -19.16 -28.88 -29.96
CA THR A 914 -18.12 -27.92 -29.59
C THR A 914 -17.27 -27.61 -30.80
N LEU A 915 -17.19 -26.34 -31.18
CA LEU A 915 -16.28 -25.86 -32.21
C LEU A 915 -15.25 -24.94 -31.55
N GLU A 916 -13.98 -25.29 -31.63
CA GLU A 916 -12.89 -24.55 -30.99
C GLU A 916 -11.78 -24.31 -32.00
N GLY A 917 -11.41 -23.05 -32.25
CA GLY A 917 -10.42 -22.73 -33.26
C GLY A 917 -10.29 -21.24 -33.54
N VAL A 918 -9.73 -20.90 -34.69
CA VAL A 918 -9.45 -19.53 -35.10
C VAL A 918 -10.28 -19.20 -36.35
N SER A 919 -11.03 -18.09 -36.31
CA SER A 919 -11.65 -17.48 -37.50
C SER A 919 -11.09 -16.07 -37.69
N GLY A 920 -10.43 -15.82 -38.83
CA GLY A 920 -9.67 -14.58 -39.02
C GLY A 920 -8.53 -14.44 -38.00
N ASP A 921 -8.57 -13.37 -37.18
CA ASP A 921 -7.63 -13.11 -36.08
C ASP A 921 -8.21 -13.50 -34.69
N VAL A 922 -9.39 -14.13 -34.65
CA VAL A 922 -10.13 -14.40 -33.41
C VAL A 922 -10.06 -15.87 -33.06
N ASP A 923 -9.47 -16.20 -31.92
CA ASP A 923 -9.55 -17.53 -31.29
C ASP A 923 -10.86 -17.59 -30.49
N PHE A 924 -11.70 -18.58 -30.79
CA PHE A 924 -13.00 -18.72 -30.16
C PHE A 924 -13.41 -20.17 -29.99
N LYS A 925 -14.30 -20.35 -29.01
CA LYS A 925 -14.96 -21.61 -28.71
C LYS A 925 -16.46 -21.39 -28.70
N VAL A 926 -17.17 -22.14 -29.54
CA VAL A 926 -18.62 -22.26 -29.53
C VAL A 926 -18.98 -23.60 -28.92
N MET A 927 -19.85 -23.61 -27.93
CA MET A 927 -20.41 -24.84 -27.38
C MET A 927 -21.94 -24.78 -27.44
N THR A 928 -22.54 -25.83 -27.97
CA THR A 928 -23.98 -26.04 -27.96
C THR A 928 -24.30 -27.33 -27.21
N THR A 929 -25.28 -27.30 -26.31
CA THR A 929 -25.73 -28.49 -25.56
C THR A 929 -27.23 -28.70 -25.71
N PHE A 930 -27.66 -29.96 -25.81
CA PHE A 930 -29.06 -30.38 -25.97
C PHE A 930 -29.42 -31.43 -24.90
N ILE A 931 -30.64 -31.35 -24.34
CA ILE A 931 -31.16 -32.29 -23.32
C ILE A 931 -32.65 -32.58 -23.58
N ASP A 932 -32.96 -33.84 -23.94
CA ASP A 932 -34.27 -34.57 -23.98
C ASP A 932 -35.48 -33.98 -24.76
N SER A 933 -36.19 -34.93 -25.37
CA SER A 933 -37.17 -34.96 -26.46
C SER A 933 -38.61 -34.46 -26.21
N ASP A 934 -38.98 -34.06 -24.99
CA ASP A 934 -40.38 -33.76 -24.63
C ASP A 934 -40.66 -32.32 -24.16
N MET A 935 -39.68 -31.42 -24.21
CA MET A 935 -39.89 -29.99 -24.01
C MET A 935 -39.12 -29.18 -25.05
N GLU A 936 -39.83 -28.31 -25.76
CA GLU A 936 -39.33 -27.34 -26.76
C GLU A 936 -37.83 -27.05 -26.62
N GLU A 937 -37.05 -27.70 -27.49
CA GLU A 937 -35.58 -27.74 -27.61
C GLU A 937 -34.89 -26.56 -26.94
N ALA A 938 -34.51 -26.73 -25.67
CA ALA A 938 -33.67 -25.75 -24.98
C ALA A 938 -32.22 -25.97 -25.42
N SER A 939 -31.67 -25.01 -26.15
CA SER A 939 -30.26 -24.99 -26.53
C SER A 939 -29.56 -23.83 -25.82
N ALA A 940 -28.38 -24.12 -25.28
CA ALA A 940 -27.45 -23.12 -24.78
C ALA A 940 -26.35 -22.96 -25.82
N LEU A 941 -25.97 -21.73 -26.11
CA LEU A 941 -24.86 -21.38 -26.97
C LEU A 941 -23.89 -20.49 -26.19
N ASP A 942 -22.72 -21.03 -25.92
CA ASP A 942 -21.64 -20.29 -25.26
C ASP A 942 -20.55 -19.97 -26.27
N ILE A 943 -20.30 -18.69 -26.49
CA ILE A 943 -19.19 -18.17 -27.30
C ILE A 943 -18.15 -17.59 -26.36
N THR A 944 -17.01 -18.26 -26.26
CA THR A 944 -15.84 -17.72 -25.55
C THR A 944 -14.83 -17.23 -26.55
N VAL A 945 -14.31 -16.03 -26.37
CA VAL A 945 -13.18 -15.52 -27.14
C VAL A 945 -11.94 -15.65 -26.26
N ASN A 946 -10.96 -16.43 -26.72
CA ASN A 946 -9.71 -16.67 -26.00
C ASN A 946 -8.82 -15.42 -26.10
N ASN A 947 -9.11 -14.43 -25.26
CA ASN A 947 -8.33 -13.20 -25.13
C ASN A 947 -7.93 -12.94 -23.67
N ALA A 948 -7.00 -12.00 -23.46
CA ALA A 948 -6.51 -11.66 -22.12
C ALA A 948 -7.63 -11.15 -21.17
N MET A 949 -8.75 -10.69 -21.71
CA MET A 949 -9.91 -10.20 -20.94
C MET A 949 -10.95 -11.30 -20.65
N GLY A 950 -10.78 -12.54 -21.12
CA GLY A 950 -11.72 -13.64 -20.90
C GLY A 950 -13.15 -13.31 -21.35
N TYR A 951 -13.30 -12.75 -22.55
CA TYR A 951 -14.62 -12.38 -23.07
C TYR A 951 -15.51 -13.63 -23.25
N THR A 952 -16.74 -13.57 -22.76
CA THR A 952 -17.75 -14.62 -22.91
C THR A 952 -19.09 -14.01 -23.29
N LEU A 953 -19.69 -14.51 -24.36
CA LEU A 953 -21.08 -14.27 -24.73
C LEU A 953 -21.83 -15.60 -24.56
N SER A 954 -22.70 -15.67 -23.56
CA SER A 954 -23.54 -16.85 -23.32
C SER A 954 -24.97 -16.51 -23.67
N ILE A 955 -25.62 -17.31 -24.50
CA ILE A 955 -27.01 -17.13 -24.91
C ILE A 955 -27.74 -18.45 -24.72
N THR A 956 -28.84 -18.44 -23.98
CA THR A 956 -29.66 -19.63 -23.74
C THR A 956 -31.11 -19.35 -24.13
N GLY A 957 -31.78 -20.33 -24.72
CA GLY A 957 -33.19 -20.19 -25.07
C GLY A 957 -33.77 -21.41 -25.76
N ASN A 958 -34.98 -21.24 -26.29
CA ASN A 958 -35.59 -22.18 -27.21
C ASN A 958 -36.22 -21.42 -28.38
N GLU A 959 -36.48 -22.10 -29.49
CA GLU A 959 -36.97 -21.45 -30.71
C GLU A 959 -38.32 -20.73 -30.53
N SER A 960 -39.15 -21.16 -29.57
CA SER A 960 -40.51 -20.67 -29.34
C SER A 960 -40.60 -19.45 -28.42
N ALA A 961 -39.71 -19.33 -27.42
CA ALA A 961 -39.71 -18.25 -26.42
C ALA A 961 -38.65 -17.16 -26.68
N GLY A 962 -37.70 -17.44 -27.57
CA GLY A 962 -36.58 -16.54 -27.90
C GLY A 962 -35.34 -16.82 -27.04
N TYR A 963 -34.21 -16.32 -27.51
CA TYR A 963 -32.89 -16.50 -26.88
C TYR A 963 -32.45 -15.23 -26.17
N THR A 964 -31.99 -15.37 -24.93
CA THR A 964 -31.45 -14.27 -24.11
C THR A 964 -30.13 -14.67 -23.49
N GLY A 965 -29.23 -13.70 -23.31
CA GLY A 965 -27.87 -13.97 -22.88
C GLY A 965 -27.20 -12.81 -22.17
N ASP A 966 -25.99 -13.05 -21.70
CA ASP A 966 -25.12 -12.09 -21.04
C ASP A 966 -23.80 -11.95 -21.80
N VAL A 967 -23.31 -10.72 -21.89
CA VAL A 967 -21.95 -10.39 -22.33
C VAL A 967 -21.10 -10.18 -21.10
N MET A 968 -20.08 -11.00 -20.92
CA MET A 968 -19.21 -11.01 -19.75
C MET A 968 -17.75 -10.83 -20.13
N ALA A 969 -16.98 -10.21 -19.24
CA ALA A 969 -15.53 -10.12 -19.33
C ALA A 969 -14.90 -10.02 -17.94
N MET A 970 -13.60 -10.34 -17.84
CA MET A 970 -12.83 -10.20 -16.61
C MET A 970 -12.64 -8.72 -16.26
N TYR A 971 -12.98 -8.37 -15.03
CA TYR A 971 -12.70 -7.08 -14.40
C TYR A 971 -12.40 -7.31 -12.92
N ASN A 972 -11.29 -6.77 -12.42
CA ASN A 972 -10.79 -7.03 -11.07
C ASN A 972 -10.76 -8.53 -10.71
N GLU A 973 -10.18 -9.34 -11.61
CA GLU A 973 -10.02 -10.80 -11.45
C GLU A 973 -11.34 -11.59 -11.32
N MET A 974 -12.49 -10.95 -11.59
CA MET A 974 -13.81 -11.56 -11.57
C MET A 974 -14.51 -11.39 -12.91
N MET A 975 -15.27 -12.41 -13.35
CA MET A 975 -16.14 -12.31 -14.52
C MET A 975 -17.37 -11.46 -14.20
N MET A 976 -17.53 -10.34 -14.92
CA MET A 976 -18.59 -9.35 -14.71
C MET A 976 -19.41 -9.20 -15.99
N SER A 977 -20.71 -8.93 -15.85
CA SER A 977 -21.58 -8.61 -16.99
C SER A 977 -21.39 -7.16 -17.46
N PHE A 978 -21.29 -6.99 -18.78
CA PHE A 978 -21.12 -5.74 -19.53
C PHE A 978 -22.27 -5.46 -20.49
N GLY A 979 -23.25 -6.36 -20.57
CA GLY A 979 -24.46 -6.17 -21.35
C GLY A 979 -25.31 -7.42 -21.39
N THR A 980 -26.51 -7.28 -21.94
CA THR A 980 -27.42 -8.39 -22.22
C THR A 980 -27.56 -8.57 -23.71
N ALA A 981 -27.60 -9.81 -24.16
CA ALA A 981 -27.75 -10.17 -25.56
C ALA A 981 -29.13 -10.78 -25.83
N ALA A 982 -29.71 -10.50 -27.00
CA ALA A 982 -30.94 -11.12 -27.48
C ALA A 982 -30.79 -11.52 -28.94
N LYS A 983 -31.30 -12.71 -29.33
CA LYS A 983 -31.31 -13.13 -30.73
C LYS A 983 -32.30 -12.28 -31.54
N THR A 984 -31.87 -11.88 -32.73
CA THR A 984 -32.71 -11.23 -33.75
C THR A 984 -32.87 -12.15 -34.97
N THR A 985 -33.68 -11.75 -35.95
CA THR A 985 -33.96 -12.57 -37.13
C THR A 985 -32.71 -12.93 -37.95
N ASN A 986 -31.67 -12.08 -37.92
CA ASN A 986 -30.43 -12.25 -38.69
C ASN A 986 -29.16 -11.98 -37.83
N GLY A 987 -29.15 -12.35 -36.54
CA GLY A 987 -27.99 -12.17 -35.67
C GLY A 987 -28.33 -11.88 -34.21
N LEU A 988 -27.63 -10.93 -33.59
CA LEU A 988 -27.71 -10.62 -32.16
C LEU A 988 -27.89 -9.12 -31.90
N SER A 989 -28.69 -8.74 -30.92
CA SER A 989 -28.78 -7.37 -30.40
C SER A 989 -28.22 -7.36 -28.99
N ILE A 990 -27.20 -6.55 -28.73
CA ILE A 990 -26.60 -6.41 -27.40
C ILE A 990 -26.95 -5.03 -26.84
N THR A 991 -27.56 -5.02 -25.65
CA THR A 991 -27.75 -3.83 -24.82
C THR A 991 -26.63 -3.77 -23.79
N TYR A 992 -25.73 -2.81 -23.94
CA TYR A 992 -24.57 -2.64 -23.07
C TYR A 992 -24.90 -1.89 -21.78
N ILE A 993 -24.02 -1.99 -20.77
CA ILE A 993 -24.18 -1.30 -19.48
C ILE A 993 -24.20 0.23 -19.58
N ASP A 994 -23.72 0.81 -20.68
CA ASP A 994 -23.82 2.25 -20.97
C ASP A 994 -25.15 2.63 -21.67
N GLY A 995 -26.07 1.68 -21.80
CA GLY A 995 -27.38 1.86 -22.42
C GLY A 995 -27.36 1.87 -23.95
N ASP A 996 -26.19 1.72 -24.57
CA ASP A 996 -26.06 1.60 -26.01
C ASP A 996 -26.60 0.24 -26.49
N VAL A 997 -27.28 0.26 -27.62
CA VAL A 997 -27.87 -0.94 -28.22
C VAL A 997 -27.28 -1.12 -29.60
N VAL A 998 -26.55 -2.21 -29.78
CA VAL A 998 -25.88 -2.53 -31.05
C VAL A 998 -26.46 -3.82 -31.61
N ASP A 999 -26.92 -3.74 -32.86
CA ASP A 999 -27.37 -4.89 -33.63
C ASP A 999 -26.20 -5.42 -34.45
N TYR A 1000 -25.77 -6.65 -34.16
CA TYR A 1000 -24.79 -7.42 -34.90
C TYR A 1000 -25.53 -8.32 -35.90
N THR A 1001 -25.57 -7.89 -37.16
CA THR A 1001 -26.22 -8.60 -38.27
C THR A 1001 -25.25 -9.56 -38.98
N ASP A 1002 -25.77 -10.61 -39.62
CA ASP A 1002 -25.02 -11.63 -40.39
C ASP A 1002 -24.18 -12.62 -39.55
N VAL A 1003 -24.52 -12.77 -38.27
CA VAL A 1003 -24.00 -13.84 -37.42
C VAL A 1003 -24.90 -15.07 -37.56
N ASP A 1004 -24.57 -15.96 -38.51
CA ASP A 1004 -25.21 -17.29 -38.58
C ASP A 1004 -24.56 -18.22 -37.56
N LEU A 1005 -25.21 -18.33 -36.41
CA LEU A 1005 -24.88 -19.28 -35.36
C LEU A 1005 -25.33 -20.67 -35.83
N ILE A 1006 -24.45 -21.67 -35.73
CA ILE A 1006 -24.65 -23.07 -36.14
C ILE A 1006 -26.12 -23.47 -35.91
N ASP A 1007 -26.86 -23.66 -37.00
CA ASP A 1007 -28.26 -24.08 -36.95
C ASP A 1007 -28.31 -25.52 -36.43
N SER A 1008 -28.66 -25.69 -35.15
CA SER A 1008 -28.71 -26.99 -34.49
C SER A 1008 -29.78 -27.94 -35.02
N SER A 1009 -30.70 -27.45 -35.86
CA SER A 1009 -31.76 -28.26 -36.47
C SER A 1009 -31.33 -28.98 -37.75
N LYS A 1010 -30.13 -28.68 -38.24
CA LYS A 1010 -29.47 -29.33 -39.38
C LYS A 1010 -28.25 -30.12 -38.91
#